data_AF-A0AAV7KII3-F1
#
_entry.id   AF-A0AAV7KII3-F1
#
_cell.length_a   1.000
_cell.length_b   1.000
_cell.length_c   1.000
_cell.angle_alpha   90.00
_cell.angle_beta   90.00
_cell.angle_gamma   90.00
#
_symmetry.space_group_name_H-M   'P 1'
#
loop_
_entity.id
_entity.type
_entity.pdbx_description
1 polymer ?
#
loop_
_entity_poly.entity_id
_entity_poly.type
_entity_poly.pdbx_seq_one_letter_code
_entity_poly.pdbx_strand_id
1 'polypeptide(L)'
;MGCGSSTQASSSISIRNPGPKHSKETTQSSALLDPIANMNFPDLSEHNNYMSKCLNKEIYSKLFALTTKSGFRIDQAIQTGVDNPGHPFIMTVGCVAGDEESYELFSDLFDPVIEKRHNGYKKCSKHITDLDFSKLVGGELDPEYVLSSRVRTGRSIRGYSLPPHCTREERRGVEKIVAEVLSCFSGEFQGAYYPLNDMTEELQNQLIDDHFLFDKPVSPLLLASRMARDWPDARGIWHNEKKNLLVWVNEEDHTRVISMQQGGNMREVFTRFCEGLNKFESELKALGQTLMWNDHLGYILTCPSNLGTGLRAGVHVKLPLLSKTPLFEEILLHLRLQKRGIGGVDKESSGGVFDISNLDRLGVSEVQLVQLVIDGVQLLIQMEKKLKSNAWIHELLPEAIKANDPLNSFPDLSKHNNYMAKHLSPAIYFGLKDKVTSNGFTLDHAIQTGVDNPGHPFIMTVGCVAGDEETYKTFSAMFDPIIEDRHNGYKVDGIHKTDLDPNHLKGGELDPEYVLSSRVRTGRSIRGYSLPPHCTREERRGVEKIVAEVLSCFSGEFQGAYYPLNDMTEELQNQLIDDHFLFDKPVSPLLLASRMARDWPDARGIWHNEKKNLLVWVNEEDHTRVISMQQGGNMREVFSRFCEGLNKFESELNKRNQELMWSEHLGYILTCPSNLGTGLRAGVHIKLPKLCQQKEFDSILTSLRLQKRGTGGVDTEATGGVFDISNLDRLGFSEVELTQKVIDGIVHLVKMEKLLEKGDSICHLIPH
;
A
#
# COMPACT_ATOMS: atom_id res chain seq x y z
N MET A 1 -71.00 -3.41 -25.40
CA MET A 1 -70.72 -2.31 -24.46
C MET A 1 -69.20 -2.30 -24.26
N GLY A 2 -68.37 -1.85 -25.20
CA GLY A 2 -68.35 -0.56 -25.91
C GLY A 2 -67.20 0.26 -25.31
N CYS A 3 -65.93 -0.13 -25.53
CA CYS A 3 -65.01 0.27 -26.62
C CYS A 3 -64.34 1.63 -26.35
N GLY A 4 -63.04 1.86 -26.53
CA GLY A 4 -61.97 1.09 -27.19
C GLY A 4 -60.59 1.61 -26.73
N SER A 5 -59.53 0.81 -26.87
CA SER A 5 -58.61 0.82 -28.04
C SER A 5 -57.73 2.08 -28.08
N SER A 6 -56.42 2.06 -28.33
CA SER A 6 -55.47 1.03 -28.72
C SER A 6 -54.12 1.73 -28.92
N THR A 7 -53.05 0.93 -28.85
CA THR A 7 -51.83 0.99 -29.68
C THR A 7 -50.87 2.19 -29.63
N GLN A 8 -49.61 1.78 -29.41
CA GLN A 8 -48.39 2.11 -30.15
C GLN A 8 -47.45 3.19 -29.62
N ALA A 9 -46.20 2.71 -29.50
CA ALA A 9 -44.97 3.44 -29.40
C ALA A 9 -44.71 4.34 -30.63
N SER A 10 -44.05 5.46 -30.41
CA SER A 10 -42.69 5.73 -30.92
C SER A 10 -42.34 7.21 -30.89
N SER A 11 -41.03 7.47 -30.82
CA SER A 11 -40.31 8.69 -31.19
C SER A 11 -40.27 9.87 -30.20
N SER A 12 -39.13 9.90 -29.48
CA SER A 12 -38.17 11.01 -29.39
C SER A 12 -38.70 12.45 -29.43
N ILE A 13 -38.60 13.14 -28.29
CA ILE A 13 -38.68 14.60 -28.24
C ILE A 13 -37.61 15.14 -27.29
N SER A 14 -36.64 15.86 -27.85
CA SER A 14 -35.79 16.82 -27.14
C SER A 14 -36.56 18.14 -26.99
N ILE A 15 -36.75 18.66 -25.78
CA ILE A 15 -37.26 20.02 -25.58
C ILE A 15 -36.41 20.77 -24.55
N ARG A 16 -35.98 21.96 -24.98
CA ARG A 16 -35.30 23.00 -24.22
C ARG A 16 -36.23 23.64 -23.17
N ASN A 17 -35.61 24.08 -22.07
CA ASN A 17 -36.18 24.85 -20.95
C ASN A 17 -37.16 25.99 -21.32
N PRO A 18 -38.08 26.27 -20.38
CA PRO A 18 -38.31 27.65 -19.95
C PRO A 18 -38.27 27.82 -18.42
N GLY A 19 -37.85 29.02 -18.00
CA GLY A 19 -37.52 29.40 -16.61
C GLY A 19 -38.68 29.47 -15.60
N PRO A 20 -38.38 29.87 -14.36
CA PRO A 20 -39.21 29.57 -13.20
C PRO A 20 -40.37 30.54 -13.02
N LYS A 21 -41.55 30.00 -12.71
CA LYS A 21 -42.73 30.73 -12.21
C LYS A 21 -42.69 30.76 -10.68
N HIS A 22 -42.84 31.95 -10.12
CA HIS A 22 -43.00 32.22 -8.70
C HIS A 22 -44.17 31.43 -8.07
N SER A 23 -43.89 30.68 -7.00
CA SER A 23 -44.87 30.23 -6.02
C SER A 23 -44.83 31.14 -4.79
N LYS A 24 -46.00 31.58 -4.36
CA LYS A 24 -46.25 32.40 -3.17
C LYS A 24 -45.94 31.58 -1.92
N GLU A 25 -45.04 32.07 -1.07
CA GLU A 25 -44.87 31.60 0.29
C GLU A 25 -45.75 32.38 1.27
N THR A 26 -46.28 31.60 2.19
CA THR A 26 -47.24 31.92 3.24
C THR A 26 -46.57 32.76 4.33
N THR A 27 -47.18 33.89 4.68
CA THR A 27 -46.78 34.78 5.77
C THR A 27 -46.81 34.06 7.12
N GLN A 28 -45.63 33.78 7.70
CA GLN A 28 -45.44 33.62 9.14
C GLN A 28 -44.80 34.90 9.71
N SER A 29 -45.39 35.36 10.81
CA SER A 29 -45.09 36.56 11.59
C SER A 29 -43.58 36.83 11.79
N SER A 30 -43.02 37.81 11.07
CA SER A 30 -41.69 38.36 11.36
C SER A 30 -41.77 39.26 12.59
N ALA A 31 -41.25 38.81 13.73
CA ALA A 31 -40.84 39.73 14.78
C ALA A 31 -39.82 40.70 14.17
N LEU A 32 -40.06 42.01 14.29
CA LEU A 32 -39.13 43.03 13.83
C LEU A 32 -37.78 42.81 14.54
N LEU A 33 -36.75 42.39 13.78
CA LEU A 33 -35.38 42.24 14.29
C LEU A 33 -34.90 43.59 14.84
N ASP A 34 -34.10 43.56 15.90
CA ASP A 34 -33.47 44.78 16.44
C ASP A 34 -32.60 45.43 15.33
N PRO A 35 -32.88 46.68 14.94
CA PRO A 35 -32.15 47.34 13.85
C PRO A 35 -30.64 47.41 14.09
N ILE A 36 -30.20 47.60 15.34
CA ILE A 36 -28.79 47.70 15.70
C ILE A 36 -28.14 46.32 15.62
N ALA A 37 -28.80 45.29 16.15
CA ALA A 37 -28.29 43.92 16.07
C ALA A 37 -28.18 43.43 14.61
N ASN A 38 -29.15 43.76 13.75
CA ASN A 38 -29.09 43.41 12.34
C ASN A 38 -27.98 44.15 11.58
N MET A 39 -27.66 45.39 11.96
CA MET A 39 -26.50 46.12 11.41
C MET A 39 -25.16 45.55 11.91
N ASN A 40 -25.11 45.04 13.14
CA ASN A 40 -23.88 44.50 13.74
C ASN A 40 -23.63 43.02 13.42
N PHE A 41 -24.58 42.32 12.78
CA PHE A 41 -24.43 40.92 12.42
C PHE A 41 -23.23 40.73 11.46
N PRO A 42 -22.28 39.83 11.77
CA PRO A 42 -21.09 39.63 10.94
C PRO A 42 -21.46 39.00 9.59
N ASP A 43 -20.71 39.33 8.54
CA ASP A 43 -20.76 38.58 7.29
C ASP A 43 -20.03 37.24 7.47
N LEU A 44 -20.78 36.15 7.34
CA LEU A 44 -20.30 34.77 7.52
C LEU A 44 -20.34 33.97 6.21
N SER A 45 -20.54 34.63 5.06
CA SER A 45 -20.74 33.97 3.77
C SER A 45 -19.53 33.14 3.31
N GLU A 46 -18.32 33.54 3.70
CA GLU A 46 -17.07 32.84 3.38
C GLU A 46 -16.57 31.91 4.51
N HIS A 47 -17.33 31.79 5.61
CA HIS A 47 -16.88 31.10 6.81
C HIS A 47 -17.21 29.59 6.80
N ASN A 48 -16.23 28.80 7.23
CA ASN A 48 -16.27 27.35 7.37
C ASN A 48 -15.94 26.90 8.81
N ASN A 49 -16.85 27.21 9.73
CA ASN A 49 -16.77 26.75 11.12
C ASN A 49 -18.17 26.45 11.69
N TYR A 50 -18.27 25.64 12.75
CA TYR A 50 -19.57 25.22 13.30
C TYR A 50 -20.44 26.40 13.74
N MET A 51 -19.85 27.41 14.39
CA MET A 51 -20.54 28.65 14.78
C MET A 51 -21.20 29.32 13.58
N SER A 52 -20.50 29.50 12.48
CA SER A 52 -21.03 30.12 11.26
C SER A 52 -22.18 29.35 10.61
N LYS A 53 -22.23 28.02 10.80
CA LYS A 53 -23.33 27.17 10.31
C LYS A 53 -24.53 27.15 11.25
N CYS A 54 -24.42 27.72 12.45
CA CYS A 54 -25.47 27.74 13.46
C CYS A 54 -26.00 29.16 13.72
N LEU A 55 -25.14 30.18 13.66
CA LEU A 55 -25.50 31.57 13.93
C LEU A 55 -26.27 32.17 12.75
N ASN A 56 -27.46 32.66 13.02
CA ASN A 56 -28.26 33.42 12.06
C ASN A 56 -28.70 34.76 12.69
N LYS A 57 -29.30 35.63 11.87
CA LYS A 57 -29.72 36.98 12.30
C LYS A 57 -30.72 36.97 13.44
N GLU A 58 -31.61 35.98 13.49
CA GLU A 58 -32.63 35.85 14.53
C GLU A 58 -32.00 35.47 15.87
N ILE A 59 -31.14 34.45 15.88
CA ILE A 59 -30.37 34.02 17.05
C ILE A 59 -29.48 35.16 17.54
N TYR A 60 -28.74 35.81 16.63
CA TYR A 60 -27.89 36.94 16.99
C TYR A 60 -28.69 38.09 17.60
N SER A 61 -29.80 38.49 16.98
CA SER A 61 -30.66 39.56 17.52
C SER A 61 -31.22 39.22 18.90
N LYS A 62 -31.53 37.94 19.17
CA LYS A 62 -32.00 37.48 20.49
C LYS A 62 -30.91 37.57 21.55
N LEU A 63 -29.66 37.28 21.19
CA LEU A 63 -28.53 37.22 22.12
C LEU A 63 -27.74 38.53 22.25
N PHE A 64 -27.88 39.45 21.29
CA PHE A 64 -27.04 40.65 21.14
C PHE A 64 -26.95 41.54 22.38
N ALA A 65 -28.09 41.77 23.04
CA ALA A 65 -28.20 42.62 24.22
C ALA A 65 -27.88 41.88 25.54
N LEU A 66 -27.73 40.55 25.49
CA LEU A 66 -27.47 39.74 26.68
C LEU A 66 -26.00 39.84 27.09
N THR A 67 -25.78 39.81 28.39
CA THR A 67 -24.45 39.82 29.01
C THR A 67 -24.48 38.89 30.22
N THR A 68 -23.45 38.07 30.38
CA THR A 68 -23.30 37.22 31.58
C THR A 68 -23.04 38.09 32.81
N LYS A 69 -23.14 37.51 34.01
CA LYS A 69 -22.85 38.19 35.28
C LYS A 69 -21.44 38.76 35.34
N SER A 70 -20.48 38.14 34.65
CA SER A 70 -19.10 38.61 34.58
C SER A 70 -18.90 39.73 33.55
N GLY A 71 -19.91 40.04 32.73
CA GLY A 71 -19.80 41.02 31.66
C GLY A 71 -19.50 40.45 30.26
N PHE A 72 -19.52 39.12 30.06
CA PHE A 72 -19.20 38.50 28.78
C PHE A 72 -20.38 38.58 27.81
N ARG A 73 -20.12 38.92 26.54
CA ARG A 73 -21.15 39.11 25.49
C ARG A 73 -20.97 38.16 24.32
N ILE A 74 -22.04 37.98 23.54
CA ILE A 74 -22.05 37.11 22.35
C ILE A 74 -20.97 37.48 21.32
N ASP A 75 -20.70 38.76 21.10
CA ASP A 75 -19.65 39.20 20.16
C ASP A 75 -18.27 38.71 20.59
N GLN A 76 -17.98 38.72 21.89
CA GLN A 76 -16.73 38.19 22.42
C GLN A 76 -16.66 36.67 22.25
N ALA A 77 -17.80 35.98 22.37
CA ALA A 77 -17.88 34.53 22.20
C ALA A 77 -17.56 34.10 20.76
N ILE A 78 -18.03 34.86 19.77
CA ILE A 78 -17.90 34.52 18.34
C ILE A 78 -16.69 35.16 17.65
N GLN A 79 -16.02 36.13 18.29
CA GLN A 79 -14.92 36.90 17.69
C GLN A 79 -13.87 36.02 17.02
N THR A 80 -13.47 34.92 17.67
CA THR A 80 -12.48 33.98 17.12
C THR A 80 -12.92 33.39 15.79
N GLY A 81 -14.20 33.06 15.62
CA GLY A 81 -14.74 32.54 14.37
C GLY A 81 -15.02 33.64 13.35
N VAL A 82 -15.35 34.85 13.77
CA VAL A 82 -15.55 35.99 12.86
C VAL A 82 -14.24 36.42 12.21
N ASP A 83 -13.18 36.59 13.02
CA ASP A 83 -11.86 37.01 12.54
C ASP A 83 -11.12 35.91 11.77
N ASN A 84 -11.52 34.65 11.96
CA ASN A 84 -10.90 33.50 11.30
C ASN A 84 -11.96 32.71 10.53
N PRO A 85 -12.07 32.92 9.20
CA PRO A 85 -13.09 32.27 8.37
C PRO A 85 -12.97 30.74 8.33
N GLY A 86 -11.88 30.17 8.83
CA GLY A 86 -11.67 28.72 8.91
C GLY A 86 -10.90 28.18 7.71
N HIS A 87 -10.69 26.86 7.70
CA HIS A 87 -9.91 26.18 6.67
C HIS A 87 -10.85 25.36 5.77
N PRO A 88 -10.62 25.27 4.44
CA PRO A 88 -11.53 24.54 3.54
C PRO A 88 -11.71 23.05 3.91
N PHE A 89 -10.67 22.45 4.49
CA PHE A 89 -10.62 21.02 4.77
C PHE A 89 -10.82 20.66 6.25
N ILE A 90 -10.91 21.65 7.15
CA ILE A 90 -11.02 21.43 8.61
C ILE A 90 -12.13 22.32 9.17
N MET A 91 -13.16 21.68 9.75
CA MET A 91 -14.27 22.38 10.40
C MET A 91 -13.90 22.76 11.84
N THR A 92 -13.52 24.03 12.06
CA THR A 92 -13.24 24.56 13.40
C THR A 92 -14.54 24.91 14.14
N VAL A 93 -14.46 25.17 15.46
CA VAL A 93 -15.65 25.50 16.27
C VAL A 93 -16.16 26.91 15.98
N GLY A 94 -15.29 27.92 16.04
CA GLY A 94 -15.63 29.31 15.75
C GLY A 94 -16.25 30.10 16.90
N CYS A 95 -16.40 29.51 18.09
CA CYS A 95 -16.78 30.24 19.30
C CYS A 95 -16.10 29.68 20.56
N VAL A 96 -16.06 30.50 21.61
CA VAL A 96 -15.51 30.18 22.95
C VAL A 96 -16.42 30.71 24.05
N ALA A 97 -16.40 30.07 25.21
CA ALA A 97 -17.07 30.55 26.42
C ALA A 97 -16.13 31.44 27.24
N GLY A 98 -16.69 32.53 27.81
CA GLY A 98 -15.96 33.45 28.68
C GLY A 98 -16.12 33.12 30.16
N ASP A 99 -17.15 32.36 30.51
CA ASP A 99 -17.46 31.88 31.85
C ASP A 99 -18.43 30.69 31.78
N GLU A 100 -18.79 30.14 32.94
CA GLU A 100 -19.70 29.00 33.02
C GLU A 100 -21.12 29.32 32.51
N GLU A 101 -21.62 30.52 32.80
CA GLU A 101 -22.97 30.99 32.41
C GLU A 101 -23.10 31.15 30.89
N SER A 102 -21.99 31.35 30.17
CA SER A 102 -21.98 31.50 28.71
C SER A 102 -22.72 30.36 27.99
N TYR A 103 -22.57 29.12 28.45
CA TYR A 103 -23.24 27.95 27.84
C TYR A 103 -24.75 27.93 28.09
N GLU A 104 -25.23 28.55 29.16
CA GLU A 104 -26.66 28.65 29.48
C GLU A 104 -27.30 29.86 28.79
N LEU A 105 -26.70 31.04 28.96
CA LEU A 105 -27.21 32.31 28.46
C LEU A 105 -27.23 32.39 26.94
N PHE A 106 -26.21 31.83 26.28
CA PHE A 106 -26.08 31.81 24.83
C PHE A 106 -26.42 30.43 24.22
N SER A 107 -27.24 29.63 24.92
CA SER A 107 -27.56 28.25 24.54
C SER A 107 -28.22 28.13 23.15
N ASP A 108 -28.94 29.15 22.67
CA ASP A 108 -29.49 29.16 21.29
C ASP A 108 -28.39 29.10 20.22
N LEU A 109 -27.14 29.47 20.54
CA LEU A 109 -25.97 29.28 19.68
C LEU A 109 -25.14 28.06 20.11
N PHE A 110 -24.82 27.94 21.40
CA PHE A 110 -23.90 26.89 21.86
C PHE A 110 -24.49 25.49 21.70
N ASP A 111 -25.77 25.27 21.97
CA ASP A 111 -26.35 23.92 21.87
C ASP A 111 -26.31 23.40 20.41
N PRO A 112 -26.73 24.16 19.37
CA PRO A 112 -26.56 23.73 17.98
C PRO A 112 -25.11 23.49 17.57
N VAL A 113 -24.16 24.31 18.06
CA VAL A 113 -22.73 24.11 17.80
C VAL A 113 -22.22 22.82 18.44
N ILE A 114 -22.59 22.57 19.70
CA ILE A 114 -22.25 21.36 20.45
C ILE A 114 -22.84 20.13 19.76
N GLU A 115 -24.12 20.18 19.38
CA GLU A 115 -24.80 19.08 18.70
C GLU A 115 -24.10 18.71 17.39
N LYS A 116 -23.78 19.69 16.53
CA LYS A 116 -23.05 19.43 15.28
C LYS A 116 -21.62 18.93 15.52
N ARG A 117 -20.90 19.51 16.49
CA ARG A 117 -19.50 19.14 16.78
C ARG A 117 -19.39 17.76 17.42
N HIS A 118 -20.33 17.38 18.27
CA HIS A 118 -20.29 16.15 19.08
C HIS A 118 -21.35 15.14 18.63
N ASN A 119 -21.43 14.94 17.31
CA ASN A 119 -22.17 13.83 16.70
C ASN A 119 -23.63 13.69 17.16
N GLY A 120 -24.36 14.81 17.22
CA GLY A 120 -25.76 14.84 17.62
C GLY A 120 -26.01 14.91 19.13
N TYR A 121 -25.04 15.37 19.92
CA TYR A 121 -25.21 15.56 21.36
C TYR A 121 -26.25 16.65 21.66
N LYS A 122 -27.49 16.24 21.90
CA LYS A 122 -28.65 17.13 22.10
C LYS A 122 -28.60 17.87 23.44
N LYS A 123 -29.25 19.03 23.50
CA LYS A 123 -29.46 19.85 24.73
C LYS A 123 -29.96 19.08 25.95
N CYS A 124 -30.75 18.01 25.75
CA CYS A 124 -31.28 17.19 26.85
C CYS A 124 -30.44 15.96 27.19
N SER A 125 -29.36 15.70 26.45
CA SER A 125 -28.44 14.60 26.73
C SER A 125 -27.70 14.81 28.05
N LYS A 126 -27.29 13.73 28.69
CA LYS A 126 -26.45 13.78 29.89
C LYS A 126 -25.08 13.20 29.61
N HIS A 127 -24.07 13.80 30.21
CA HIS A 127 -22.69 13.34 30.12
C HIS A 127 -22.43 12.30 31.20
N ILE A 128 -21.51 11.38 30.93
CA ILE A 128 -21.10 10.32 31.84
C ILE A 128 -19.64 10.55 32.16
N THR A 129 -19.32 10.75 33.44
CA THR A 129 -17.94 10.85 33.94
C THR A 129 -17.59 9.55 34.66
N ASP A 130 -16.43 8.97 34.33
CA ASP A 130 -15.95 7.74 34.96
C ASP A 130 -14.42 7.69 34.94
N LEU A 131 -13.80 7.92 36.10
CA LEU A 131 -12.35 7.87 36.31
C LEU A 131 -11.89 6.56 37.00
N ASP A 132 -12.73 5.53 37.01
CA ASP A 132 -12.37 4.22 37.57
C ASP A 132 -11.50 3.43 36.59
N PHE A 133 -10.19 3.69 36.64
CA PHE A 133 -9.19 3.02 35.79
C PHE A 133 -9.17 1.49 35.93
N SER A 134 -9.73 0.92 36.99
CA SER A 134 -9.79 -0.54 37.18
C SER A 134 -10.68 -1.23 36.15
N LYS A 135 -11.61 -0.49 35.54
CA LYS A 135 -12.51 -0.96 34.47
C LYS A 135 -11.84 -1.11 33.11
N LEU A 136 -10.62 -0.59 32.94
CA LEU A 136 -9.86 -0.84 31.71
C LEU A 136 -9.54 -2.34 31.57
N VAL A 137 -9.55 -2.83 30.34
CA VAL A 137 -9.15 -4.18 29.94
C VAL A 137 -7.93 -4.05 29.02
N GLY A 138 -6.87 -4.82 29.29
CA GLY A 138 -5.59 -4.70 28.56
C GLY A 138 -4.85 -3.41 28.88
N GLY A 139 -4.28 -2.77 27.86
CA GLY A 139 -3.59 -1.47 27.99
C GLY A 139 -2.06 -1.51 27.91
N GLU A 140 -1.46 -2.69 27.80
CA GLU A 140 -0.07 -2.85 27.35
C GLU A 140 -0.06 -3.12 25.84
N LEU A 141 0.24 -2.08 25.06
CA LEU A 141 0.33 -2.15 23.60
C LEU A 141 1.73 -2.57 23.15
N ASP A 142 1.82 -3.14 21.95
CA ASP A 142 3.05 -3.73 21.42
C ASP A 142 4.21 -2.71 21.34
N PRO A 143 5.34 -2.94 22.06
CA PRO A 143 6.45 -1.99 22.11
C PRO A 143 7.25 -1.90 20.81
N GLU A 144 7.11 -2.84 19.86
CA GLU A 144 7.73 -2.70 18.53
C GLU A 144 7.08 -1.53 17.75
N TYR A 145 5.78 -1.33 17.97
CA TYR A 145 4.93 -0.43 17.21
C TYR A 145 4.62 0.87 17.95
N VAL A 146 4.35 0.81 19.27
CA VAL A 146 3.96 1.98 20.07
C VAL A 146 5.17 2.60 20.76
N LEU A 147 5.44 3.86 20.41
CA LEU A 147 6.59 4.62 20.90
C LEU A 147 6.31 5.32 22.23
N SER A 148 5.12 5.88 22.39
CA SER A 148 4.74 6.60 23.61
C SER A 148 3.23 6.65 23.77
N SER A 149 2.81 6.86 25.01
CA SER A 149 1.41 6.90 25.45
C SER A 149 1.14 8.19 26.19
N ARG A 150 -0.01 8.83 25.93
CA ARG A 150 -0.36 10.13 26.53
C ARG A 150 -1.86 10.28 26.71
N VAL A 151 -2.26 10.71 27.90
CA VAL A 151 -3.63 11.11 28.23
C VAL A 151 -3.61 12.54 28.76
N ARG A 152 -4.51 13.38 28.26
CA ARG A 152 -4.68 14.74 28.78
C ARG A 152 -6.13 15.13 28.93
N THR A 153 -6.40 16.09 29.81
CA THR A 153 -7.69 16.80 29.86
C THR A 153 -7.53 18.23 30.35
N GLY A 154 -8.56 19.06 30.15
CA GLY A 154 -8.69 20.35 30.79
C GLY A 154 -9.59 20.30 32.03
N ARG A 155 -9.38 21.20 33.00
CA ARG A 155 -10.32 21.48 34.10
C ARG A 155 -10.38 22.98 34.40
N SER A 156 -11.56 23.47 34.73
CA SER A 156 -11.84 24.87 35.09
C SER A 156 -12.40 24.98 36.50
N ILE A 157 -12.04 26.05 37.21
CA ILE A 157 -12.41 26.29 38.62
C ILE A 157 -13.63 27.20 38.67
N ARG A 158 -14.68 26.76 39.38
CA ARG A 158 -15.95 27.49 39.53
C ARG A 158 -15.73 28.82 40.24
N GLY A 159 -16.47 29.85 39.83
CA GLY A 159 -16.41 31.19 40.41
C GLY A 159 -15.37 32.13 39.76
N TYR A 160 -14.55 31.62 38.84
CA TYR A 160 -13.62 32.41 38.02
C TYR A 160 -14.08 32.42 36.57
N SER A 161 -13.93 33.55 35.87
CA SER A 161 -14.13 33.60 34.42
C SER A 161 -13.07 32.76 33.69
N LEU A 162 -13.44 32.19 32.53
CA LEU A 162 -12.55 31.42 31.66
C LEU A 162 -11.52 32.34 30.97
N PRO A 163 -10.40 31.81 30.43
CA PRO A 163 -9.31 32.59 29.84
C PRO A 163 -9.69 33.68 28.82
N PRO A 164 -10.72 33.51 27.94
CA PRO A 164 -11.15 34.58 27.03
C PRO A 164 -11.63 35.85 27.71
N HIS A 165 -12.14 35.75 28.95
CA HIS A 165 -12.78 36.86 29.64
C HIS A 165 -12.12 37.24 30.97
N CYS A 166 -11.41 36.33 31.63
CA CYS A 166 -10.81 36.57 32.93
C CYS A 166 -9.97 37.86 33.03
N THR A 167 -10.11 38.53 34.17
CA THR A 167 -9.28 39.65 34.58
C THR A 167 -7.90 39.16 35.03
N ARG A 168 -6.94 40.09 35.18
CA ARG A 168 -5.61 39.77 35.74
C ARG A 168 -5.71 39.24 37.16
N GLU A 169 -6.64 39.78 37.96
CA GLU A 169 -6.88 39.34 39.32
C GLU A 169 -7.41 37.90 39.36
N GLU A 170 -8.46 37.61 38.57
CA GLU A 170 -8.99 36.25 38.47
C GLU A 170 -7.93 35.26 37.99
N ARG A 171 -7.14 35.62 36.97
CA ARG A 171 -6.10 34.75 36.43
C ARG A 171 -5.02 34.40 37.46
N ARG A 172 -4.55 35.42 38.20
CA ARG A 172 -3.61 35.23 39.32
C ARG A 172 -4.24 34.45 40.46
N GLY A 173 -5.53 34.61 40.71
CA GLY A 173 -6.30 33.82 41.66
C GLY A 173 -6.32 32.33 41.30
N VAL A 174 -6.60 32.02 40.03
CA VAL A 174 -6.53 30.65 39.50
C VAL A 174 -5.12 30.08 39.65
N GLU A 175 -4.08 30.81 39.23
CA GLU A 175 -2.69 30.35 39.41
C GLU A 175 -2.37 30.04 40.87
N LYS A 176 -2.72 30.96 41.78
CA LYS A 176 -2.46 30.79 43.21
C LYS A 176 -3.13 29.53 43.75
N ILE A 177 -4.42 29.32 43.45
CA ILE A 177 -5.17 28.13 43.89
C ILE A 177 -4.52 26.87 43.33
N VAL A 178 -4.20 26.84 42.04
CA VAL A 178 -3.62 25.67 41.39
C VAL A 178 -2.23 25.36 41.95
N ALA A 179 -1.37 26.37 42.13
CA ALA A 179 -0.04 26.19 42.71
C ALA A 179 -0.11 25.72 44.18
N GLU A 180 -1.07 26.23 44.97
CA GLU A 180 -1.31 25.79 46.35
C GLU A 180 -1.75 24.33 46.40
N VAL A 181 -2.73 23.94 45.57
CA VAL A 181 -3.17 22.54 45.44
C VAL A 181 -2.01 21.61 45.06
N LEU A 182 -1.22 21.99 44.06
CA LEU A 182 -0.11 21.18 43.57
C LEU A 182 1.05 21.10 44.57
N SER A 183 1.19 22.09 45.46
CA SER A 183 2.17 22.04 46.56
C SER A 183 1.82 21.01 47.64
N CYS A 184 0.55 20.64 47.75
CA CYS A 184 0.08 19.58 48.64
C CYS A 184 0.34 18.17 48.05
N PHE A 185 0.84 18.06 46.82
CA PHE A 185 1.12 16.77 46.22
C PHE A 185 2.36 16.12 46.85
N SER A 186 2.26 14.82 47.11
CA SER A 186 3.27 14.03 47.84
C SER A 186 3.41 12.64 47.24
N GLY A 187 4.45 11.90 47.64
CA GLY A 187 4.72 10.56 47.11
C GLY A 187 5.08 10.62 45.62
N GLU A 188 4.49 9.74 44.81
CA GLU A 188 4.77 9.72 43.36
C GLU A 188 4.31 10.97 42.59
N PHE A 189 3.42 11.75 43.22
CA PHE A 189 2.92 13.00 42.68
C PHE A 189 3.71 14.22 43.18
N GLN A 190 4.73 14.07 44.02
CA GLN A 190 5.56 15.20 44.43
C GLN A 190 6.19 15.88 43.21
N GLY A 191 6.20 17.21 43.19
CA GLY A 191 6.64 17.99 42.04
C GLY A 191 6.88 19.45 42.36
N ALA A 192 7.17 20.24 41.32
CA ALA A 192 7.44 21.67 41.43
C ALA A 192 6.65 22.47 40.39
N TYR A 193 6.19 23.65 40.79
CA TYR A 193 5.55 24.62 39.91
C TYR A 193 6.56 25.67 39.44
N TYR A 194 6.53 25.97 38.15
CA TYR A 194 7.43 26.88 37.46
C TYR A 194 6.59 27.97 36.77
N PRO A 195 6.48 29.17 37.37
CA PRO A 195 5.86 30.32 36.74
C PRO A 195 6.65 30.71 35.48
N LEU A 196 5.96 31.05 34.39
CA LEU A 196 6.62 31.46 33.14
C LEU A 196 7.36 32.79 33.29
N ASN A 197 6.89 33.70 34.15
CA ASN A 197 7.54 34.99 34.39
C ASN A 197 8.94 34.88 35.01
N ASP A 198 9.17 33.81 35.78
CA ASP A 198 10.41 33.61 36.56
C ASP A 198 11.29 32.50 35.94
N MET A 199 10.90 31.97 34.78
CA MET A 199 11.59 30.86 34.11
C MET A 199 12.86 31.36 33.42
N THR A 200 14.01 30.74 33.71
CA THR A 200 15.27 31.05 33.01
C THR A 200 15.26 30.47 31.60
N GLU A 201 16.06 31.03 30.69
CA GLU A 201 16.18 30.51 29.31
C GLU A 201 16.65 29.04 29.29
N GLU A 202 17.53 28.64 30.21
CA GLU A 202 18.02 27.26 30.29
C GLU A 202 16.89 26.29 30.68
N LEU A 203 16.10 26.63 31.69
CA LEU A 203 14.94 25.81 32.09
C LEU A 203 13.86 25.81 31.00
N GLN A 204 13.65 26.95 30.35
CA GLN A 204 12.71 27.06 29.24
C GLN A 204 13.10 26.12 28.10
N ASN A 205 14.37 26.16 27.66
CA ASN A 205 14.87 25.27 26.62
C ASN A 205 14.78 23.80 27.03
N GLN A 206 15.12 23.47 28.27
CA GLN A 206 14.98 22.10 28.79
C GLN A 206 13.52 21.61 28.72
N LEU A 207 12.55 22.44 29.11
CA LEU A 207 11.14 22.07 29.06
C LEU A 207 10.60 21.99 27.62
N ILE A 208 11.18 22.73 26.67
CA ILE A 208 10.87 22.59 25.24
C ILE A 208 11.39 21.24 24.72
N ASP A 209 12.64 20.90 25.04
CA ASP A 209 13.28 19.65 24.63
C ASP A 209 12.58 18.42 25.23
N ASP A 210 12.12 18.53 26.48
CA ASP A 210 11.31 17.50 27.15
C ASP A 210 9.87 17.41 26.57
N HIS A 211 9.48 18.32 25.66
CA HIS A 211 8.12 18.49 25.13
C HIS A 211 7.06 18.82 26.20
N PHE A 212 7.47 19.54 27.25
CA PHE A 212 6.65 19.89 28.40
C PHE A 212 6.11 21.30 28.32
N LEU A 213 6.88 22.26 27.79
CA LEU A 213 6.46 23.65 27.73
C LEU A 213 5.43 23.87 26.62
N PHE A 214 4.42 24.69 26.91
CA PHE A 214 3.53 25.21 25.87
C PHE A 214 4.06 26.54 25.32
N ASP A 215 3.89 26.74 24.02
CA ASP A 215 4.39 27.92 23.34
C ASP A 215 3.57 29.17 23.68
N LYS A 216 4.19 30.34 23.47
CA LYS A 216 3.47 31.61 23.46
C LYS A 216 2.32 31.52 22.43
N PRO A 217 1.08 31.89 22.81
CA PRO A 217 -0.06 31.83 21.91
C PRO A 217 0.15 32.81 20.75
N VAL A 218 0.51 32.27 19.58
CA VAL A 218 0.64 32.99 18.31
C VAL A 218 -0.47 32.63 17.32
N SER A 219 -1.26 31.60 17.63
CA SER A 219 -2.37 31.16 16.79
C SER A 219 -3.41 32.27 16.66
N PRO A 220 -3.81 32.64 15.43
CA PRO A 220 -4.88 33.61 15.19
C PRO A 220 -6.17 33.31 15.97
N LEU A 221 -6.50 32.02 16.15
CA LEU A 221 -7.66 31.59 16.93
C LEU A 221 -7.55 31.98 18.40
N LEU A 222 -6.39 31.76 19.02
CA LEU A 222 -6.13 32.07 20.44
C LEU A 222 -5.99 33.59 20.68
N LEU A 223 -5.45 34.31 19.70
CA LEU A 223 -5.32 35.77 19.73
C LEU A 223 -6.70 36.44 19.65
N ALA A 224 -7.53 36.04 18.68
CA ALA A 224 -8.87 36.59 18.48
C ALA A 224 -9.84 36.22 19.62
N SER A 225 -9.65 35.07 20.27
CA SER A 225 -10.38 34.68 21.48
C SER A 225 -9.85 35.36 22.76
N ARG A 226 -8.89 36.28 22.66
CA ARG A 226 -8.32 37.06 23.79
C ARG A 226 -7.64 36.22 24.88
N MET A 227 -7.24 34.98 24.58
CA MET A 227 -6.57 34.09 25.54
C MET A 227 -5.11 34.47 25.77
N ALA A 228 -4.50 35.17 24.81
CA ALA A 228 -3.12 35.67 24.89
C ALA A 228 -2.94 36.94 25.76
N ARG A 229 -4.02 37.48 26.36
CA ARG A 229 -3.95 38.71 27.15
C ARG A 229 -3.00 38.58 28.34
N ASP A 230 -2.25 39.64 28.59
CA ASP A 230 -1.30 39.79 29.69
C ASP A 230 -0.16 38.75 29.70
N TRP A 231 0.14 38.08 28.58
CA TRP A 231 1.21 37.08 28.53
C TRP A 231 2.57 37.62 29.00
N PRO A 232 3.35 36.88 29.84
CA PRO A 232 3.11 35.55 30.40
C PRO A 232 2.44 35.55 31.81
N ASP A 233 1.85 36.66 32.25
CA ASP A 233 1.33 36.85 33.61
C ASP A 233 0.42 35.71 34.08
N ALA A 234 0.75 35.13 35.23
CA ALA A 234 0.02 34.04 35.87
C ALA A 234 -0.16 32.77 35.04
N ARG A 235 0.82 32.45 34.20
CA ARG A 235 0.93 31.17 33.48
C ARG A 235 2.13 30.43 34.02
N GLY A 236 2.05 29.11 34.00
CA GLY A 236 3.14 28.27 34.43
C GLY A 236 2.88 26.80 34.15
N ILE A 237 3.88 26.01 34.50
CA ILE A 237 3.87 24.57 34.36
C ILE A 237 4.27 23.94 35.67
N TRP A 238 3.55 22.88 36.04
CA TRP A 238 3.97 21.96 37.08
C TRP A 238 4.29 20.61 36.46
N HIS A 239 5.28 19.92 37.00
CA HIS A 239 5.46 18.50 36.74
C HIS A 239 5.94 17.78 38.00
N ASN A 240 5.60 16.49 38.11
CA ASN A 240 6.14 15.64 39.17
C ASN A 240 7.63 15.35 38.95
N GLU A 241 8.32 14.85 39.98
CA GLU A 241 9.75 14.53 39.92
C GLU A 241 10.09 13.51 38.83
N LYS A 242 9.19 12.54 38.59
CA LYS A 242 9.33 11.54 37.52
C LYS A 242 9.04 12.08 36.12
N LYS A 243 8.63 13.35 35.97
CA LYS A 243 8.37 13.98 34.67
C LYS A 243 7.35 13.22 33.81
N ASN A 244 6.35 12.59 34.44
CA ASN A 244 5.35 11.75 33.78
C ASN A 244 3.90 12.11 34.13
N LEU A 245 3.71 13.15 34.96
CA LEU A 245 2.48 13.88 35.17
C LEU A 245 2.78 15.38 35.17
N LEU A 246 2.02 16.15 34.40
CA LEU A 246 2.20 17.58 34.18
C LEU A 246 0.88 18.34 34.28
N VAL A 247 0.95 19.60 34.67
CA VAL A 247 -0.19 20.53 34.67
C VAL A 247 0.24 21.85 34.06
N TRP A 248 -0.38 22.24 32.95
CA TRP A 248 -0.27 23.63 32.45
C TRP A 248 -1.34 24.48 33.08
N VAL A 249 -0.98 25.72 33.42
CA VAL A 249 -1.86 26.65 34.13
C VAL A 249 -2.12 27.87 33.25
N ASN A 250 -3.40 28.22 33.07
CA ASN A 250 -3.88 29.41 32.33
C ASN A 250 -3.42 29.51 30.86
N GLU A 251 -3.34 28.38 30.15
CA GLU A 251 -3.03 28.32 28.70
C GLU A 251 -4.31 28.55 27.87
N GLU A 252 -5.05 27.50 27.51
CA GLU A 252 -6.37 27.58 26.86
C GLU A 252 -7.54 27.44 27.85
N ASP A 253 -7.30 26.71 28.94
CA ASP A 253 -8.20 26.46 30.06
C ASP A 253 -7.47 26.82 31.38
N HIS A 254 -8.15 26.81 32.54
CA HIS A 254 -7.46 27.08 33.82
C HIS A 254 -6.35 26.08 34.09
N THR A 255 -6.61 24.80 33.81
CA THR A 255 -5.62 23.74 33.92
C THR A 255 -5.71 22.79 32.73
N ARG A 256 -4.55 22.27 32.33
CA ARG A 256 -4.43 21.14 31.40
C ARG A 256 -3.54 20.08 32.03
N VAL A 257 -4.16 18.99 32.49
CA VAL A 257 -3.51 17.88 33.18
C VAL A 257 -3.12 16.83 32.15
N ILE A 258 -1.87 16.37 32.20
CA ILE A 258 -1.27 15.48 31.21
C ILE A 258 -0.52 14.37 31.94
N SER A 259 -0.87 13.11 31.68
CA SER A 259 -0.04 11.95 32.04
C SER A 259 0.55 11.36 30.77
N MET A 260 1.85 11.05 30.78
CA MET A 260 2.52 10.48 29.62
C MET A 260 3.76 9.68 30.00
N GLN A 261 4.15 8.74 29.14
CA GLN A 261 5.42 8.03 29.22
C GLN A 261 5.81 7.42 27.87
N GLN A 262 7.05 6.97 27.76
CA GLN A 262 7.50 6.13 26.63
C GLN A 262 6.87 4.73 26.71
N GLY A 263 6.71 4.10 25.55
CA GLY A 263 6.08 2.79 25.39
C GLY A 263 4.54 2.82 25.39
N GLY A 264 3.96 1.63 25.28
CA GLY A 264 2.53 1.41 25.04
C GLY A 264 1.66 1.15 26.28
N ASN A 265 2.15 1.39 27.50
CA ASN A 265 1.38 1.11 28.72
C ASN A 265 0.35 2.21 29.02
N MET A 266 -0.71 2.24 28.22
CA MET A 266 -1.85 3.15 28.39
C MET A 266 -2.58 2.96 29.73
N ARG A 267 -2.59 1.73 30.29
CA ARG A 267 -3.20 1.47 31.59
C ARG A 267 -2.47 2.25 32.68
N GLU A 268 -1.15 2.14 32.77
CA GLU A 268 -0.35 2.85 33.76
C GLU A 268 -0.48 4.37 33.61
N VAL A 269 -0.41 4.87 32.37
CA VAL A 269 -0.62 6.30 32.08
C VAL A 269 -1.98 6.77 32.56
N PHE A 270 -3.05 6.01 32.32
CA PHE A 270 -4.40 6.36 32.71
C PHE A 270 -4.66 6.21 34.21
N THR A 271 -4.07 5.21 34.87
CA THR A 271 -4.10 5.06 36.34
C THR A 271 -3.53 6.30 37.00
N ARG A 272 -2.30 6.68 36.64
CA ARG A 272 -1.63 7.87 37.17
C ARG A 272 -2.42 9.16 36.87
N PHE A 273 -3.04 9.23 35.70
CA PHE A 273 -3.91 10.35 35.32
C PHE A 273 -5.14 10.46 36.22
N CYS A 274 -5.86 9.35 36.44
CA CYS A 274 -7.07 9.32 37.28
C CYS A 274 -6.74 9.62 38.74
N GLU A 275 -5.70 8.99 39.29
CA GLU A 275 -5.25 9.24 40.66
C GLU A 275 -4.79 10.68 40.86
N GLY A 276 -4.03 11.23 39.91
CA GLY A 276 -3.61 12.63 39.92
C GLY A 276 -4.80 13.60 39.88
N LEU A 277 -5.81 13.34 39.05
CA LEU A 277 -7.04 14.15 39.01
C LEU A 277 -7.88 14.04 40.27
N ASN A 278 -8.06 12.82 40.80
CA ASN A 278 -8.80 12.61 42.05
C ASN A 278 -8.12 13.31 43.23
N LYS A 279 -6.79 13.26 43.29
CA LYS A 279 -6.00 14.02 44.27
C LYS A 279 -6.16 15.52 44.06
N PHE A 280 -6.02 16.02 42.83
CA PHE A 280 -6.23 17.43 42.50
C PHE A 280 -7.60 17.94 42.96
N GLU A 281 -8.66 17.20 42.64
CA GLU A 281 -10.03 17.58 43.00
C GLU A 281 -10.27 17.50 44.52
N SER A 282 -9.68 16.52 45.21
CA SER A 282 -9.75 16.40 46.67
C SER A 282 -9.10 17.58 47.38
N GLU A 283 -7.88 17.95 46.98
CA GLU A 283 -7.16 19.10 47.56
C GLU A 283 -7.84 20.43 47.21
N LEU A 284 -8.38 20.56 45.99
CA LEU A 284 -9.17 21.73 45.59
C LEU A 284 -10.42 21.91 46.48
N LYS A 285 -11.12 20.81 46.77
CA LYS A 285 -12.26 20.80 47.71
C LYS A 285 -11.84 21.16 49.13
N ALA A 286 -10.67 20.73 49.58
CA ALA A 286 -10.13 21.10 50.90
C ALA A 286 -9.90 22.62 51.03
N LEU A 287 -9.56 23.30 49.93
CA LEU A 287 -9.48 24.77 49.86
C LEU A 287 -10.85 25.47 49.67
N GLY A 288 -11.96 24.73 49.73
CA GLY A 288 -13.31 25.27 49.54
C GLY A 288 -13.65 25.61 48.08
N GLN A 289 -12.84 25.15 47.13
CA GLN A 289 -13.02 25.40 45.70
C GLN A 289 -13.66 24.17 45.01
N THR A 290 -14.32 24.38 43.88
CA THR A 290 -14.93 23.30 43.08
C THR A 290 -14.66 23.51 41.60
N LEU A 291 -14.78 22.43 40.82
CA LEU A 291 -14.65 22.49 39.37
C LEU A 291 -15.97 22.91 38.71
N MET A 292 -15.87 23.57 37.55
CA MET A 292 -17.02 23.80 36.68
C MET A 292 -17.43 22.47 36.04
N TRP A 293 -18.58 21.97 36.45
CA TRP A 293 -19.14 20.68 36.02
C TRP A 293 -20.66 20.70 36.12
N ASN A 294 -21.36 20.08 35.17
CA ASN A 294 -22.79 19.81 35.27
C ASN A 294 -23.19 18.50 34.54
N ASP A 295 -24.40 18.00 34.84
CA ASP A 295 -24.95 16.76 34.27
C ASP A 295 -25.02 16.76 32.74
N HIS A 296 -25.20 17.91 32.10
CA HIS A 296 -25.40 18.02 30.66
C HIS A 296 -24.06 18.04 29.91
N LEU A 297 -23.11 18.87 30.33
CA LEU A 297 -21.88 19.13 29.58
C LEU A 297 -20.65 18.49 30.21
N GLY A 298 -20.77 17.82 31.35
CA GLY A 298 -19.62 17.33 32.10
C GLY A 298 -18.76 18.49 32.58
N TYR A 299 -17.43 18.36 32.46
CA TYR A 299 -16.51 19.44 32.80
C TYR A 299 -16.58 20.56 31.77
N ILE A 300 -16.70 21.80 32.26
CA ILE A 300 -16.82 23.00 31.43
C ILE A 300 -15.45 23.56 31.08
N LEU A 301 -15.21 23.75 29.79
CA LEU A 301 -13.95 24.24 29.22
C LEU A 301 -14.22 25.39 28.23
N THR A 302 -13.16 26.12 27.92
CA THR A 302 -13.22 27.33 27.08
C THR A 302 -13.80 27.05 25.70
N CYS A 303 -13.28 26.02 25.03
CA CYS A 303 -13.69 25.64 23.70
C CYS A 303 -14.78 24.56 23.78
N PRO A 304 -15.94 24.72 23.10
CA PRO A 304 -16.99 23.71 23.06
C PRO A 304 -16.51 22.32 22.61
N SER A 305 -15.45 22.26 21.81
CA SER A 305 -14.88 20.98 21.39
C SER A 305 -14.25 20.17 22.52
N ASN A 306 -13.93 20.77 23.66
CA ASN A 306 -13.31 20.10 24.80
C ASN A 306 -14.29 19.78 25.94
N LEU A 307 -15.60 20.06 25.80
CA LEU A 307 -16.59 19.70 26.83
C LEU A 307 -16.65 18.20 27.12
N GLY A 308 -17.28 17.84 28.25
CA GLY A 308 -17.48 16.48 28.70
C GLY A 308 -16.31 16.00 29.52
N THR A 309 -15.61 15.00 28.99
CA THR A 309 -14.37 14.49 29.61
C THR A 309 -13.21 15.46 29.47
N GLY A 310 -13.22 16.30 28.42
CA GLY A 310 -12.05 17.04 27.91
C GLY A 310 -10.89 16.15 27.48
N LEU A 311 -11.10 14.84 27.42
CA LEU A 311 -10.04 13.86 27.35
C LEU A 311 -9.54 13.69 25.91
N ARG A 312 -8.22 13.76 25.75
CA ARG A 312 -7.51 13.26 24.59
C ARG A 312 -6.48 12.23 25.06
N ALA A 313 -6.83 10.97 24.88
CA ALA A 313 -5.96 9.83 25.03
C ALA A 313 -5.45 9.40 23.66
N GLY A 314 -4.16 9.10 23.56
CA GLY A 314 -3.57 8.66 22.32
C GLY A 314 -2.16 8.12 22.49
N VAL A 315 -1.64 7.59 21.39
CA VAL A 315 -0.31 7.00 21.30
C VAL A 315 0.39 7.44 20.03
N HIS A 316 1.72 7.47 20.08
CA HIS A 316 2.53 7.47 18.87
C HIS A 316 2.75 6.03 18.41
N VAL A 317 2.24 5.67 17.23
CA VAL A 317 2.28 4.30 16.69
C VAL A 317 2.84 4.26 15.26
N LYS A 318 3.65 3.24 14.96
CA LYS A 318 4.21 2.95 13.62
C LYS A 318 3.20 2.14 12.80
N LEU A 319 2.75 2.66 11.67
CA LEU A 319 1.83 1.99 10.72
C LEU A 319 2.27 2.21 9.25
N PRO A 320 3.53 1.91 8.87
CA PRO A 320 4.08 2.27 7.56
C PRO A 320 3.43 1.58 6.35
N LEU A 321 2.78 0.42 6.55
CA LEU A 321 2.07 -0.30 5.49
C LEU A 321 0.58 0.06 5.47
N LEU A 322 -0.08 -0.01 6.63
CA LEU A 322 -1.51 0.26 6.75
C LEU A 322 -1.84 1.69 6.33
N SER A 323 -0.98 2.67 6.65
CA SER A 323 -1.22 4.07 6.30
C SER A 323 -1.17 4.35 4.79
N LYS A 324 -0.63 3.42 3.99
CA LYS A 324 -0.59 3.52 2.53
C LYS A 324 -1.81 2.87 1.86
N THR A 325 -2.65 2.19 2.63
CA THR A 325 -3.89 1.60 2.11
C THR A 325 -4.94 2.70 1.90
N PRO A 326 -5.80 2.59 0.87
CA PRO A 326 -6.87 3.56 0.64
C PRO A 326 -7.92 3.57 1.76
N LEU A 327 -7.98 2.52 2.58
CA LEU A 327 -8.93 2.37 3.68
C LEU A 327 -8.52 3.04 4.98
N PHE A 328 -7.28 3.52 5.12
CA PHE A 328 -6.75 3.93 6.42
C PHE A 328 -7.61 5.00 7.13
N GLU A 329 -8.03 6.04 6.42
CA GLU A 329 -8.90 7.09 6.98
C GLU A 329 -10.27 6.56 7.37
N GLU A 330 -10.83 5.67 6.55
CA GLU A 330 -12.16 5.10 6.78
C GLU A 330 -12.15 4.15 7.98
N ILE A 331 -11.08 3.36 8.14
CA ILE A 331 -10.85 2.51 9.31
C ILE A 331 -10.81 3.36 10.57
N LEU A 332 -10.01 4.44 10.59
CA LEU A 332 -9.91 5.33 11.75
C LEU A 332 -11.28 5.95 12.10
N LEU A 333 -12.02 6.42 11.09
CA LEU A 333 -13.34 7.02 11.29
C LEU A 333 -14.33 6.03 11.94
N HIS A 334 -14.39 4.79 11.46
CA HIS A 334 -15.26 3.75 12.01
C HIS A 334 -14.83 3.31 13.41
N LEU A 335 -13.53 3.33 13.71
CA LEU A 335 -13.01 3.10 15.06
C LEU A 335 -13.17 4.30 15.99
N ARG A 336 -13.73 5.43 15.52
CA ARG A 336 -13.84 6.70 16.26
C ARG A 336 -12.48 7.23 16.73
N LEU A 337 -11.46 7.01 15.91
CA LEU A 337 -10.10 7.49 16.11
C LEU A 337 -9.79 8.63 15.12
N GLN A 338 -8.78 9.41 15.44
CA GLN A 338 -8.22 10.44 14.57
C GLN A 338 -6.69 10.35 14.57
N LYS A 339 -6.05 10.73 13.47
CA LYS A 339 -4.59 10.81 13.34
C LYS A 339 -4.08 12.24 13.27
N ARG A 340 -2.85 12.45 13.73
CA ARG A 340 -2.03 13.66 13.50
C ARG A 340 -0.58 13.25 13.23
N GLY A 341 0.21 14.16 12.65
CA GLY A 341 1.66 14.01 12.63
C GLY A 341 2.25 14.23 14.02
N ILE A 342 3.51 13.79 14.21
CA ILE A 342 4.18 13.70 15.52
C ILE A 342 4.44 15.08 16.16
N GLY A 343 4.39 16.17 15.38
CA GLY A 343 4.67 17.52 15.86
C GLY A 343 3.51 18.51 15.80
N GLY A 344 2.26 18.04 15.71
CA GLY A 344 1.07 18.88 15.82
C GLY A 344 0.00 18.63 14.75
N VAL A 345 -0.99 19.53 14.70
CA VAL A 345 -2.17 19.43 13.82
C VAL A 345 -1.80 19.53 12.32
N ASP A 346 -0.67 20.18 12.00
CA ASP A 346 -0.31 20.57 10.63
C ASP A 346 1.07 20.05 10.16
N LYS A 347 1.68 19.07 10.85
CA LYS A 347 2.98 18.50 10.44
C LYS A 347 2.81 17.12 9.79
N GLU A 348 3.55 16.86 8.72
CA GLU A 348 3.56 15.56 8.04
C GLU A 348 4.09 14.45 8.97
N SER A 349 3.53 13.25 8.83
CA SER A 349 4.07 12.04 9.46
C SER A 349 5.40 11.67 8.81
N SER A 350 6.48 11.59 9.58
CA SER A 350 7.74 11.01 9.10
C SER A 350 7.74 9.49 9.34
N GLY A 351 8.12 8.72 8.31
CA GLY A 351 8.37 7.28 8.45
C GLY A 351 7.17 6.39 8.80
N GLY A 352 5.93 6.84 8.58
CA GLY A 352 4.72 6.07 8.90
C GLY A 352 4.34 6.06 10.38
N VAL A 353 4.82 7.03 11.17
CA VAL A 353 4.45 7.19 12.59
C VAL A 353 3.33 8.23 12.73
N PHE A 354 2.29 7.88 13.49
CA PHE A 354 1.11 8.73 13.68
C PHE A 354 0.76 8.89 15.17
N ASP A 355 0.29 10.08 15.55
CA ASP A 355 -0.42 10.32 16.82
C ASP A 355 -1.89 9.91 16.62
N ILE A 356 -2.23 8.71 17.11
CA ILE A 356 -3.59 8.16 17.06
C ILE A 356 -4.28 8.41 18.39
N SER A 357 -5.44 9.06 18.35
CA SER A 357 -6.18 9.45 19.56
C SER A 357 -7.69 9.32 19.38
N ASN A 358 -8.45 9.33 20.47
CA ASN A 358 -9.91 9.35 20.44
C ASN A 358 -10.44 10.60 19.71
N LEU A 359 -11.50 10.43 18.93
CA LEU A 359 -12.22 11.52 18.26
C LEU A 359 -13.22 12.21 19.21
N ASP A 360 -13.94 11.40 19.98
CA ASP A 360 -15.05 11.80 20.86
C ASP A 360 -14.58 12.32 22.22
N ARG A 361 -15.41 13.14 22.89
CA ARG A 361 -15.13 13.72 24.22
C ARG A 361 -16.37 13.87 25.10
N LEU A 362 -17.52 14.14 24.48
CA LEU A 362 -18.79 14.39 25.14
C LEU A 362 -19.76 13.22 24.92
N GLY A 363 -20.63 12.96 25.90
CA GLY A 363 -21.55 11.80 25.92
C GLY A 363 -20.92 10.42 26.17
N VAL A 364 -19.60 10.33 26.34
CA VAL A 364 -18.85 9.08 26.54
C VAL A 364 -17.85 9.30 27.69
N SER A 365 -17.65 8.32 28.56
CA SER A 365 -16.80 8.47 29.75
C SER A 365 -15.31 8.36 29.46
N GLU A 366 -14.46 8.81 30.39
CA GLU A 366 -13.00 8.74 30.26
C GLU A 366 -12.50 7.31 30.08
N VAL A 367 -12.98 6.37 30.91
CA VAL A 367 -12.68 4.93 30.78
C VAL A 367 -13.05 4.41 29.39
N GLN A 368 -14.25 4.73 28.90
CA GLN A 368 -14.71 4.26 27.59
C GLN A 368 -13.84 4.80 26.45
N LEU A 369 -13.45 6.09 26.50
CA LEU A 369 -12.59 6.70 25.49
C LEU A 369 -11.18 6.10 25.50
N VAL A 370 -10.61 5.82 26.67
CA VAL A 370 -9.28 5.18 26.77
C VAL A 370 -9.34 3.73 26.32
N GLN A 371 -10.39 2.99 26.68
CA GLN A 371 -10.59 1.62 26.21
C GLN A 371 -10.70 1.57 24.68
N LEU A 372 -11.45 2.49 24.09
CA LEU A 372 -11.58 2.62 22.63
C LEU A 372 -10.23 2.85 21.94
N VAL A 373 -9.35 3.66 22.53
CA VAL A 373 -7.99 3.86 22.02
C VAL A 373 -7.16 2.59 22.13
N ILE A 374 -7.22 1.88 23.26
CA ILE A 374 -6.50 0.62 23.46
C ILE A 374 -6.93 -0.40 22.41
N ASP A 375 -8.22 -0.66 22.28
CA ASP A 375 -8.77 -1.68 21.37
C ASP A 375 -8.50 -1.32 19.92
N GLY A 376 -8.75 -0.06 19.55
CA GLY A 376 -8.55 0.42 18.19
C GLY A 376 -7.08 0.37 17.77
N VAL A 377 -6.14 0.81 18.62
CA VAL A 377 -4.71 0.72 18.31
C VAL A 377 -4.24 -0.73 18.21
N GLN A 378 -4.73 -1.61 19.09
CA GLN A 378 -4.39 -3.03 19.03
C GLN A 378 -4.85 -3.66 17.72
N LEU A 379 -6.03 -3.31 17.21
CA LEU A 379 -6.52 -3.74 15.90
C LEU A 379 -5.65 -3.20 14.75
N LEU A 380 -5.28 -1.91 14.78
CA LEU A 380 -4.40 -1.31 13.77
C LEU A 380 -3.04 -2.02 13.72
N ILE A 381 -2.46 -2.38 14.87
CA ILE A 381 -1.21 -3.15 14.95
C ILE A 381 -1.38 -4.56 14.38
N GLN A 382 -2.51 -5.23 14.63
CA GLN A 382 -2.79 -6.55 14.04
C GLN A 382 -2.86 -6.47 12.51
N MET A 383 -3.52 -5.45 11.96
CA MET A 383 -3.56 -5.20 10.51
C MET A 383 -2.16 -4.95 9.94
N GLU A 384 -1.36 -4.10 10.59
CA GLU A 384 0.03 -3.82 10.19
C GLU A 384 0.90 -5.10 10.16
N LYS A 385 0.76 -5.97 11.16
CA LYS A 385 1.46 -7.27 11.23
C LYS A 385 1.04 -8.21 10.09
N LYS A 386 -0.25 -8.24 9.75
CA LYS A 386 -0.77 -9.00 8.61
C LYS A 386 -0.17 -8.48 7.30
N LEU A 387 -0.19 -7.16 7.08
CA LEU A 387 0.43 -6.56 5.90
C LEU A 387 1.94 -6.83 5.83
N LYS A 388 2.65 -6.79 6.97
CA LYS A 388 4.10 -7.11 7.05
C LYS A 388 4.41 -8.57 6.66
N SER A 389 3.45 -9.49 6.84
CA SER A 389 3.56 -10.90 6.43
C SER A 389 2.92 -11.18 5.07
N ASN A 390 2.64 -10.14 4.27
CA ASN A 390 1.91 -10.22 2.99
C ASN A 390 0.54 -10.90 3.09
N ALA A 391 -0.06 -10.91 4.29
CA ALA A 391 -1.37 -11.47 4.53
C ALA A 391 -2.48 -10.42 4.36
N TRP A 392 -3.65 -10.89 3.93
CA TRP A 392 -4.84 -10.05 3.75
C TRP A 392 -5.44 -9.62 5.09
N ILE A 393 -5.96 -8.39 5.15
CA ILE A 393 -6.54 -7.78 6.37
C ILE A 393 -8.06 -7.75 6.40
N HIS A 394 -8.75 -8.24 5.36
CA HIS A 394 -10.20 -8.12 5.21
C HIS A 394 -10.99 -8.61 6.43
N GLU A 395 -10.59 -9.74 7.02
CA GLU A 395 -11.23 -10.29 8.20
C GLU A 395 -11.19 -9.35 9.41
N LEU A 396 -10.16 -8.49 9.49
CA LEU A 396 -9.95 -7.52 10.56
C LEU A 396 -10.66 -6.19 10.32
N LEU A 397 -11.14 -5.92 9.11
CA LEU A 397 -11.82 -4.66 8.81
C LEU A 397 -13.12 -4.54 9.65
N PRO A 398 -13.51 -3.32 10.06
CA PRO A 398 -14.85 -3.08 10.60
C PRO A 398 -15.93 -3.56 9.61
N GLU A 399 -17.00 -4.20 10.12
CA GLU A 399 -18.07 -4.79 9.29
C GLU A 399 -18.68 -3.81 8.26
N ALA A 400 -18.81 -2.53 8.65
CA ALA A 400 -19.33 -1.48 7.76
C ALA A 400 -18.46 -1.25 6.51
N ILE A 401 -17.16 -1.55 6.59
CA ILE A 401 -16.19 -1.37 5.50
C ILE A 401 -16.11 -2.63 4.62
N LYS A 402 -16.31 -3.83 5.18
CA LYS A 402 -16.16 -5.11 4.47
C LYS A 402 -16.99 -5.20 3.18
N ALA A 403 -18.21 -4.65 3.17
CA ALA A 403 -19.12 -4.74 2.04
C ALA A 403 -18.64 -3.95 0.80
N ASN A 404 -17.80 -2.93 0.97
CA ASN A 404 -17.26 -2.08 -0.09
C ASN A 404 -15.73 -2.13 -0.14
N ASP A 405 -15.11 -3.16 0.43
CA ASP A 405 -13.67 -3.27 0.55
C ASP A 405 -12.99 -3.30 -0.84
N PRO A 406 -12.29 -2.23 -1.26
CA PRO A 406 -11.55 -2.23 -2.51
C PRO A 406 -10.37 -3.23 -2.47
N LEU A 407 -9.99 -3.71 -1.28
CA LEU A 407 -9.01 -4.78 -1.11
C LEU A 407 -9.54 -6.16 -1.53
N ASN A 408 -10.84 -6.33 -1.74
CA ASN A 408 -11.42 -7.58 -2.24
C ASN A 408 -11.03 -7.91 -3.69
N SER A 409 -10.39 -6.98 -4.41
CA SER A 409 -9.83 -7.27 -5.73
C SER A 409 -8.44 -7.92 -5.67
N PHE A 410 -7.76 -7.91 -4.52
CA PHE A 410 -6.47 -8.59 -4.38
C PHE A 410 -6.69 -10.11 -4.35
N PRO A 411 -5.97 -10.91 -5.17
CA PRO A 411 -6.14 -12.35 -5.20
C PRO A 411 -5.67 -13.01 -3.89
N ASP A 412 -6.37 -14.06 -3.43
CA ASP A 412 -5.86 -14.91 -2.35
C ASP A 412 -4.74 -15.82 -2.88
N LEU A 413 -3.50 -15.50 -2.47
CA LEU A 413 -2.29 -16.21 -2.86
C LEU A 413 -1.75 -17.14 -1.77
N SER A 414 -2.50 -17.38 -0.69
CA SER A 414 -2.04 -18.13 0.48
C SER A 414 -1.67 -19.60 0.19
N LYS A 415 -2.17 -20.16 -0.93
CA LYS A 415 -1.93 -21.54 -1.36
C LYS A 415 -1.01 -21.64 -2.57
N HIS A 416 -0.41 -20.53 -3.00
CA HIS A 416 0.32 -20.44 -4.27
C HIS A 416 1.83 -20.61 -4.08
N ASN A 417 2.44 -21.39 -4.96
CA ASN A 417 3.88 -21.65 -5.04
C ASN A 417 4.44 -21.22 -6.40
N ASN A 418 4.57 -19.90 -6.59
CA ASN A 418 5.18 -19.30 -7.77
C ASN A 418 5.89 -17.97 -7.41
N TYR A 419 6.82 -17.52 -8.25
CA TYR A 419 7.59 -16.30 -8.00
C TYR A 419 6.70 -15.05 -7.93
N MET A 420 5.67 -14.96 -8.78
CA MET A 420 4.70 -13.86 -8.72
C MET A 420 4.03 -13.77 -7.35
N ALA A 421 3.51 -14.87 -6.82
CA ALA A 421 2.85 -14.90 -5.51
C ALA A 421 3.80 -14.57 -4.36
N LYS A 422 5.08 -14.97 -4.47
CA LYS A 422 6.11 -14.63 -3.48
C LYS A 422 6.38 -13.11 -3.41
N HIS A 423 6.29 -12.41 -4.54
CA HIS A 423 6.70 -11.01 -4.66
C HIS A 423 5.53 -10.02 -4.79
N LEU A 424 4.33 -10.47 -5.14
CA LEU A 424 3.14 -9.62 -5.29
C LEU A 424 2.50 -9.33 -3.92
N SER A 425 2.94 -8.26 -3.27
CA SER A 425 2.30 -7.77 -2.04
C SER A 425 1.03 -6.94 -2.36
N PRO A 426 0.11 -6.76 -1.38
CA PRO A 426 -1.00 -5.83 -1.53
C PRO A 426 -0.55 -4.42 -1.93
N ALA A 427 0.54 -3.92 -1.34
CA ALA A 427 1.08 -2.60 -1.67
C ALA A 427 1.51 -2.49 -3.15
N ILE A 428 2.16 -3.54 -3.68
CA ILE A 428 2.54 -3.60 -5.11
C ILE A 428 1.29 -3.68 -5.98
N TYR A 429 0.34 -4.57 -5.64
CA TYR A 429 -0.90 -4.72 -6.40
C TYR A 429 -1.70 -3.42 -6.46
N PHE A 430 -2.00 -2.76 -5.34
CA PHE A 430 -2.76 -1.50 -5.35
C PHE A 430 -2.00 -0.35 -6.03
N GLY A 431 -0.67 -0.38 -6.03
CA GLY A 431 0.15 0.56 -6.80
C GLY A 431 0.17 0.32 -8.31
N LEU A 432 -0.23 -0.87 -8.77
CA LEU A 432 -0.15 -1.30 -10.17
C LEU A 432 -1.50 -1.64 -10.82
N LYS A 433 -2.56 -1.95 -10.05
CA LYS A 433 -3.82 -2.51 -10.56
C LYS A 433 -4.52 -1.65 -11.61
N ASP A 434 -4.40 -0.33 -11.49
CA ASP A 434 -5.02 0.63 -12.41
C ASP A 434 -4.06 1.07 -13.53
N LYS A 435 -2.83 0.54 -13.55
CA LYS A 435 -1.89 0.78 -14.64
C LYS A 435 -2.19 -0.13 -15.81
N VAL A 436 -1.98 0.42 -17.00
CA VAL A 436 -2.19 -0.25 -18.28
C VAL A 436 -1.05 0.15 -19.21
N THR A 437 -0.55 -0.78 -20.01
CA THR A 437 0.41 -0.46 -21.08
C THR A 437 -0.27 0.35 -22.18
N SER A 438 0.52 0.98 -23.05
CA SER A 438 -0.01 1.72 -24.21
C SER A 438 -0.93 0.90 -25.12
N ASN A 439 -0.73 -0.42 -25.17
CA ASN A 439 -1.57 -1.34 -25.96
C ASN A 439 -2.76 -1.93 -25.19
N GLY A 440 -3.00 -1.52 -23.93
CA GLY A 440 -4.14 -1.99 -23.16
C GLY A 440 -3.89 -3.25 -22.32
N PHE A 441 -2.64 -3.67 -22.13
CA PHE A 441 -2.32 -4.82 -21.26
C PHE A 441 -2.34 -4.39 -19.79
N THR A 442 -3.00 -5.16 -18.92
CA THR A 442 -3.26 -4.81 -17.53
C THR A 442 -2.47 -5.71 -16.58
N LEU A 443 -2.41 -5.34 -15.30
CA LEU A 443 -1.82 -6.20 -14.27
C LEU A 443 -2.54 -7.56 -14.19
N ASP A 444 -3.88 -7.56 -14.23
CA ASP A 444 -4.67 -8.80 -14.16
C ASP A 444 -4.34 -9.74 -15.32
N HIS A 445 -4.19 -9.22 -16.55
CA HIS A 445 -3.72 -10.04 -17.67
C HIS A 445 -2.33 -10.63 -17.44
N ALA A 446 -1.43 -9.87 -16.80
CA ALA A 446 -0.07 -10.33 -16.50
C ALA A 446 -0.04 -11.46 -15.47
N ILE A 447 -0.88 -11.40 -14.44
CA ILE A 447 -0.85 -12.34 -13.29
C ILE A 447 -1.85 -13.49 -13.39
N GLN A 448 -2.83 -13.43 -14.30
CA GLN A 448 -3.93 -14.40 -14.42
C GLN A 448 -3.44 -15.86 -14.38
N THR A 449 -2.37 -16.15 -15.14
CA THR A 449 -1.81 -17.51 -15.20
C THR A 449 -1.35 -18.01 -13.83
N GLY A 450 -0.72 -17.16 -13.02
CA GLY A 450 -0.31 -17.54 -11.67
C GLY A 450 -1.43 -17.51 -10.65
N VAL A 451 -2.45 -16.66 -10.82
CA VAL A 451 -3.62 -16.63 -9.94
C VAL A 451 -4.47 -17.89 -10.12
N ASP A 452 -4.77 -18.27 -11.36
CA ASP A 452 -5.61 -19.44 -11.67
C ASP A 452 -4.89 -20.77 -11.41
N ASN A 453 -3.55 -20.75 -11.38
CA ASN A 453 -2.73 -21.93 -11.19
C ASN A 453 -1.84 -21.77 -9.95
N PRO A 454 -2.23 -22.37 -8.80
CA PRO A 454 -1.46 -22.31 -7.56
C PRO A 454 -0.03 -22.84 -7.63
N GLY A 455 0.38 -23.45 -8.75
CA GLY A 455 1.71 -24.02 -8.92
C GLY A 455 1.84 -25.41 -8.30
N HIS A 456 3.02 -25.99 -8.45
CA HIS A 456 3.32 -27.35 -7.97
C HIS A 456 4.17 -27.27 -6.71
N PRO A 457 3.96 -28.12 -5.68
CA PRO A 457 4.70 -28.01 -4.40
C PRO A 457 6.23 -28.08 -4.53
N PHE A 458 6.73 -28.77 -5.56
CA PHE A 458 8.16 -29.03 -5.74
C PHE A 458 8.81 -28.20 -6.86
N ILE A 459 8.01 -27.45 -7.64
CA ILE A 459 8.51 -26.68 -8.80
C ILE A 459 7.97 -25.26 -8.71
N MET A 460 8.89 -24.31 -8.55
CA MET A 460 8.57 -22.89 -8.47
C MET A 460 8.43 -22.30 -9.87
N THR A 461 7.18 -22.14 -10.32
CA THR A 461 6.87 -21.50 -11.61
C THR A 461 6.94 -19.98 -11.50
N VAL A 462 6.98 -19.27 -12.62
CA VAL A 462 7.05 -17.78 -12.62
C VAL A 462 5.73 -17.16 -12.16
N GLY A 463 4.59 -17.61 -12.70
CA GLY A 463 3.25 -17.12 -12.31
C GLY A 463 2.80 -15.81 -12.98
N CYS A 464 3.58 -15.26 -13.91
CA CYS A 464 3.19 -14.09 -14.69
C CYS A 464 3.76 -14.12 -16.12
N VAL A 465 3.16 -13.33 -17.01
CA VAL A 465 3.57 -13.17 -18.42
C VAL A 465 3.54 -11.71 -18.85
N ALA A 466 4.31 -11.39 -19.90
CA ALA A 466 4.27 -10.10 -20.56
C ALA A 466 3.34 -10.13 -21.78
N GLY A 467 2.56 -9.05 -21.95
CA GLY A 467 1.67 -8.88 -23.09
C GLY A 467 2.30 -8.06 -24.22
N ASP A 468 3.31 -7.26 -23.90
CA ASP A 468 4.06 -6.42 -24.83
C ASP A 468 5.42 -6.07 -24.23
N GLU A 469 6.25 -5.36 -24.98
CA GLU A 469 7.58 -4.94 -24.55
C GLU A 469 7.53 -3.95 -23.36
N GLU A 470 6.50 -3.10 -23.30
CA GLU A 470 6.33 -2.09 -22.26
C GLU A 470 5.98 -2.71 -20.89
N THR A 471 5.40 -3.91 -20.87
CA THR A 471 4.97 -4.64 -19.67
C THR A 471 6.05 -4.65 -18.59
N TYR A 472 7.30 -4.96 -18.94
CA TYR A 472 8.42 -5.04 -18.00
C TYR A 472 8.76 -3.69 -17.36
N LYS A 473 8.43 -2.58 -18.01
CA LYS A 473 8.60 -1.23 -17.48
C LYS A 473 7.37 -0.79 -16.67
N THR A 474 6.17 -0.98 -17.19
CA THR A 474 4.93 -0.48 -16.57
C THR A 474 4.64 -1.18 -15.24
N PHE A 475 4.96 -2.47 -15.15
CA PHE A 475 4.78 -3.30 -13.97
C PHE A 475 6.10 -3.69 -13.28
N SER A 476 7.16 -2.89 -13.45
CA SER A 476 8.52 -3.21 -12.97
C SER A 476 8.58 -3.49 -11.46
N ALA A 477 7.78 -2.78 -10.65
CA ALA A 477 7.68 -3.01 -9.20
C ALA A 477 7.29 -4.46 -8.82
N MET A 478 6.65 -5.20 -9.74
CA MET A 478 6.39 -6.63 -9.61
C MET A 478 7.43 -7.47 -10.38
N PHE A 479 7.76 -7.12 -11.63
CA PHE A 479 8.64 -7.95 -12.47
C PHE A 479 10.10 -7.95 -12.03
N ASP A 480 10.65 -6.83 -11.58
CA ASP A 480 12.05 -6.71 -11.16
C ASP A 480 12.43 -7.69 -10.04
N PRO A 481 11.71 -7.76 -8.90
CA PRO A 481 12.03 -8.73 -7.85
C PRO A 481 11.81 -10.19 -8.30
N ILE A 482 10.85 -10.44 -9.21
CA ILE A 482 10.64 -11.77 -9.81
C ILE A 482 11.84 -12.16 -10.69
N ILE A 483 12.33 -11.24 -11.53
CA ILE A 483 13.46 -11.45 -12.43
C ILE A 483 14.73 -11.69 -11.62
N GLU A 484 14.97 -10.87 -10.60
CA GLU A 484 16.13 -11.02 -9.73
C GLU A 484 16.15 -12.41 -9.07
N ASP A 485 15.06 -12.83 -8.45
CA ASP A 485 14.96 -14.12 -7.75
C ASP A 485 15.01 -15.30 -8.73
N ARG A 486 14.32 -15.21 -9.87
CA ARG A 486 14.30 -16.27 -10.89
C ARG A 486 15.65 -16.42 -11.59
N HIS A 487 16.42 -15.36 -11.75
CA HIS A 487 17.70 -15.36 -12.48
C HIS A 487 18.90 -15.19 -11.55
N ASN A 488 18.85 -15.83 -10.37
CA ASN A 488 20.00 -15.99 -9.48
C ASN A 488 20.64 -14.66 -9.03
N GLY A 489 19.83 -13.64 -8.74
CA GLY A 489 20.26 -12.34 -8.24
C GLY A 489 20.56 -11.30 -9.33
N TYR A 490 20.04 -11.47 -10.55
CA TYR A 490 20.21 -10.49 -11.62
C TYR A 490 19.55 -9.16 -11.26
N LYS A 491 20.38 -8.14 -10.97
CA LYS A 491 19.94 -6.84 -10.46
C LYS A 491 19.33 -5.97 -11.56
N VAL A 492 18.48 -5.02 -11.17
CA VAL A 492 17.80 -4.05 -12.05
C VAL A 492 18.72 -3.13 -12.85
N ASP A 493 19.97 -2.98 -12.42
CA ASP A 493 21.03 -2.24 -13.10
C ASP A 493 21.99 -3.16 -13.87
N GLY A 494 21.69 -4.46 -13.91
CA GLY A 494 22.43 -5.44 -14.68
C GLY A 494 22.41 -5.11 -16.16
N ILE A 495 23.52 -5.40 -16.85
CA ILE A 495 23.61 -5.31 -18.31
C ILE A 495 23.72 -6.73 -18.86
N HIS A 496 22.84 -7.06 -19.80
CA HIS A 496 22.86 -8.36 -20.45
C HIS A 496 23.95 -8.42 -21.52
N LYS A 497 24.55 -9.59 -21.71
CA LYS A 497 25.57 -9.84 -22.72
C LYS A 497 24.97 -10.67 -23.84
N THR A 498 25.26 -10.30 -25.09
CA THR A 498 24.89 -11.08 -26.28
C THR A 498 26.16 -11.42 -27.05
N ASP A 499 26.28 -12.69 -27.46
CA ASP A 499 27.38 -13.17 -28.30
C ASP A 499 26.92 -14.36 -29.12
N LEU A 500 26.71 -14.13 -30.41
CA LEU A 500 26.30 -15.13 -31.41
C LEU A 500 27.45 -15.47 -32.37
N ASP A 501 28.71 -15.33 -31.97
CA ASP A 501 29.85 -15.80 -32.77
C ASP A 501 30.27 -17.23 -32.38
N PRO A 502 30.00 -18.26 -33.21
CA PRO A 502 30.36 -19.63 -32.88
C PRO A 502 31.88 -19.86 -32.81
N ASN A 503 32.72 -18.95 -33.35
CA ASN A 503 34.17 -19.08 -33.29
C ASN A 503 34.72 -18.87 -31.87
N HIS A 504 33.95 -18.22 -31.00
CA HIS A 504 34.32 -18.06 -29.59
C HIS A 504 34.14 -19.33 -28.75
N LEU A 505 33.45 -20.35 -29.28
CA LEU A 505 33.37 -21.66 -28.62
C LEU A 505 34.70 -22.41 -28.69
N LYS A 506 34.99 -23.18 -27.63
CA LYS A 506 36.13 -24.10 -27.53
C LYS A 506 35.62 -25.53 -27.41
N GLY A 507 36.21 -26.44 -28.19
CA GLY A 507 35.75 -27.83 -28.27
C GLY A 507 34.40 -27.95 -28.99
N GLY A 508 33.52 -28.83 -28.51
CA GLY A 508 32.16 -29.02 -29.03
C GLY A 508 31.94 -30.30 -29.83
N GLU A 509 32.97 -31.11 -30.06
CA GLU A 509 32.82 -32.50 -30.48
C GLU A 509 32.79 -33.39 -29.23
N LEU A 510 31.57 -33.76 -28.81
CA LEU A 510 31.34 -34.54 -27.59
C LEU A 510 31.38 -36.05 -27.91
N ASP A 511 31.66 -36.86 -26.89
CA ASP A 511 31.88 -38.30 -27.05
C ASP A 511 30.63 -39.02 -27.62
N PRO A 512 30.72 -39.64 -28.82
CA PRO A 512 29.58 -40.24 -29.50
C PRO A 512 29.08 -41.54 -28.84
N GLU A 513 29.84 -42.14 -27.92
CA GLU A 513 29.39 -43.31 -27.16
C GLU A 513 28.31 -42.92 -26.13
N TYR A 514 28.42 -41.71 -25.57
CA TYR A 514 27.55 -41.22 -24.51
C TYR A 514 26.52 -40.21 -25.02
N VAL A 515 26.90 -39.32 -25.93
CA VAL A 515 26.04 -38.24 -26.42
C VAL A 515 25.28 -38.65 -27.68
N LEU A 516 23.96 -38.72 -27.58
CA LEU A 516 23.06 -39.23 -28.61
C LEU A 516 22.62 -38.16 -29.60
N SER A 517 22.37 -36.95 -29.11
CA SER A 517 21.95 -35.82 -29.95
C SER A 517 22.23 -34.50 -29.26
N SER A 518 22.50 -33.48 -30.06
CA SER A 518 22.73 -32.10 -29.61
C SER A 518 21.64 -31.18 -30.11
N ARG A 519 21.18 -30.25 -29.26
CA ARG A 519 20.10 -29.32 -29.58
C ARG A 519 20.29 -27.96 -28.92
N VAL A 520 20.07 -26.91 -29.70
CA VAL A 520 20.06 -25.52 -29.25
C VAL A 520 18.77 -24.87 -29.69
N ARG A 521 18.09 -24.17 -28.78
CA ARG A 521 16.90 -23.38 -29.12
C ARG A 521 16.87 -22.03 -28.44
N THR A 522 16.16 -21.07 -29.04
CA THR A 522 15.81 -19.80 -28.38
C THR A 522 14.46 -19.27 -28.86
N GLY A 523 13.86 -18.37 -28.08
CA GLY A 523 12.73 -17.55 -28.50
C GLY A 523 13.19 -16.20 -29.07
N ARG A 524 12.45 -15.64 -30.03
CA ARG A 524 12.58 -14.24 -30.47
C ARG A 524 11.21 -13.61 -30.72
N SER A 525 11.08 -12.35 -30.35
CA SER A 525 9.88 -11.53 -30.53
C SER A 525 10.18 -10.36 -31.45
N ILE A 526 9.17 -9.92 -32.22
CA ILE A 526 9.29 -8.86 -33.23
C ILE A 526 8.72 -7.57 -32.66
N ARG A 527 9.52 -6.50 -32.67
CA ARG A 527 9.16 -5.18 -32.16
C ARG A 527 7.95 -4.61 -32.92
N GLY A 528 7.08 -3.90 -32.20
CA GLY A 528 5.88 -3.28 -32.76
C GLY A 528 4.64 -4.19 -32.80
N TYR A 529 4.76 -5.45 -32.40
CA TYR A 529 3.64 -6.38 -32.23
C TYR A 529 3.48 -6.75 -30.76
N SER A 530 2.26 -6.88 -30.26
CA SER A 530 2.02 -7.43 -28.92
C SER A 530 2.44 -8.89 -28.84
N LEU A 531 2.89 -9.34 -27.67
CA LEU A 531 3.27 -10.73 -27.40
C LEU A 531 2.03 -11.66 -27.38
N PRO A 532 2.20 -12.99 -27.55
CA PRO A 532 1.09 -13.95 -27.66
C PRO A 532 -0.03 -13.88 -26.61
N PRO A 533 0.20 -13.50 -25.33
CA PRO A 533 -0.88 -13.29 -24.36
C PRO A 533 -1.87 -12.19 -24.77
N HIS A 534 -1.38 -11.12 -25.39
CA HIS A 534 -2.17 -9.90 -25.66
C HIS A 534 -2.46 -9.65 -27.13
N CYS A 535 -1.71 -10.28 -28.05
CA CYS A 535 -1.87 -10.02 -29.47
C CYS A 535 -3.29 -10.25 -29.98
N THR A 536 -3.70 -9.39 -30.90
CA THR A 536 -4.90 -9.53 -31.69
C THR A 536 -4.70 -10.60 -32.78
N ARG A 537 -5.80 -11.08 -33.37
CA ARG A 537 -5.74 -11.98 -34.52
C ARG A 537 -5.00 -11.35 -35.71
N GLU A 538 -5.15 -10.04 -35.90
CA GLU A 538 -4.45 -9.30 -36.95
C GLU A 538 -2.95 -9.25 -36.69
N GLU A 539 -2.52 -8.87 -35.49
CA GLU A 539 -1.10 -8.88 -35.11
C GLU A 539 -0.49 -10.28 -35.25
N ARG A 540 -1.19 -11.33 -34.79
CA ARG A 540 -0.72 -12.72 -34.88
C ARG A 540 -0.47 -13.14 -36.34
N ARG A 541 -1.40 -12.82 -37.24
CA ARG A 541 -1.25 -13.04 -38.70
C ARG A 541 -0.16 -12.17 -39.31
N GLY A 542 0.01 -10.95 -38.81
CA GLY A 542 1.11 -10.06 -39.20
C GLY A 542 2.47 -10.69 -38.88
N VAL A 543 2.64 -11.21 -37.66
CA VAL A 543 3.84 -11.95 -37.24
C VAL A 543 4.06 -13.18 -38.12
N GLU A 544 3.04 -14.01 -38.34
CA GLU A 544 3.15 -15.18 -39.22
C GLU A 544 3.64 -14.79 -40.62
N LYS A 545 2.99 -13.79 -41.23
CA LYS A 545 3.33 -13.30 -42.57
C LYS A 545 4.78 -12.85 -42.64
N ILE A 546 5.22 -12.04 -41.69
CA ILE A 546 6.60 -11.54 -41.61
C ILE A 546 7.58 -12.70 -41.53
N VAL A 547 7.34 -13.64 -40.60
CA VAL A 547 8.23 -14.77 -40.35
C VAL A 547 8.29 -15.67 -41.58
N ALA A 548 7.15 -16.00 -42.19
CA ALA A 548 7.09 -16.81 -43.40
C ALA A 548 7.81 -16.14 -44.59
N GLU A 549 7.62 -14.83 -44.79
CA GLU A 549 8.30 -14.06 -45.85
C GLU A 549 9.82 -14.02 -45.63
N VAL A 550 10.29 -13.82 -44.40
CA VAL A 550 11.71 -13.86 -44.05
C VAL A 550 12.31 -15.24 -44.32
N LEU A 551 11.64 -16.30 -43.85
CA LEU A 551 12.11 -17.67 -44.02
C LEU A 551 12.06 -18.13 -45.49
N SER A 552 11.18 -17.57 -46.31
CA SER A 552 11.16 -17.84 -47.76
C SER A 552 12.39 -17.32 -48.51
N CYS A 553 13.11 -16.36 -47.93
CA CYS A 553 14.37 -15.85 -48.48
C CYS A 553 15.59 -16.69 -48.06
N PHE A 554 15.39 -17.73 -47.25
CA PHE A 554 16.48 -18.63 -46.89
C PHE A 554 16.86 -19.50 -48.09
N SER A 555 18.17 -19.70 -48.24
CA SER A 555 18.79 -20.32 -49.42
C SER A 555 20.02 -21.11 -48.99
N GLY A 556 20.51 -21.99 -49.87
CA GLY A 556 21.63 -22.89 -49.56
C GLY A 556 21.21 -23.93 -48.52
N GLU A 557 22.05 -24.17 -47.52
CA GLU A 557 21.74 -25.15 -46.47
C GLU A 557 20.55 -24.77 -45.57
N PHE A 558 20.14 -23.51 -45.62
CA PHE A 558 18.98 -22.98 -44.91
C PHE A 558 17.70 -23.01 -45.74
N GLN A 559 17.73 -23.46 -47.01
CA GLN A 559 16.52 -23.59 -47.81
C GLN A 559 15.52 -24.54 -47.12
N GLY A 560 14.25 -24.15 -47.09
CA GLY A 560 13.21 -24.86 -46.35
C GLY A 560 11.81 -24.47 -46.77
N ALA A 561 10.82 -25.05 -46.07
CA ALA A 561 9.40 -24.82 -46.33
C ALA A 561 8.64 -24.49 -45.04
N TYR A 562 7.65 -23.60 -45.17
CA TYR A 562 6.73 -23.24 -44.09
C TYR A 562 5.43 -24.02 -44.23
N TYR A 563 4.95 -24.56 -43.11
CA TYR A 563 3.76 -25.38 -43.01
C TYR A 563 2.81 -24.74 -41.98
N PRO A 564 1.78 -24.00 -42.43
CA PRO A 564 0.75 -23.47 -41.53
C PRO A 564 -0.06 -24.62 -40.93
N LEU A 565 -0.39 -24.54 -39.65
CA LEU A 565 -1.14 -25.59 -38.95
C LEU A 565 -2.59 -25.70 -39.45
N ASN A 566 -3.19 -24.60 -39.93
CA ASN A 566 -4.57 -24.59 -40.43
C ASN A 566 -4.79 -25.48 -41.66
N ASP A 567 -3.77 -25.59 -42.53
CA ASP A 567 -3.85 -26.31 -43.81
C ASP A 567 -3.06 -27.63 -43.79
N MET A 568 -2.61 -28.06 -42.61
CA MET A 568 -1.81 -29.26 -42.44
C MET A 568 -2.67 -30.52 -42.59
N THR A 569 -2.27 -31.44 -43.46
CA THR A 569 -2.93 -32.74 -43.61
C THR A 569 -2.60 -33.65 -42.42
N GLU A 570 -3.48 -34.61 -42.08
CA GLU A 570 -3.21 -35.59 -41.01
C GLU A 570 -1.92 -36.38 -41.25
N GLU A 571 -1.61 -36.70 -42.52
CA GLU A 571 -0.39 -37.39 -42.92
C GLU A 571 0.87 -36.59 -42.59
N LEU A 572 0.88 -35.30 -42.96
CA LEU A 572 1.99 -34.40 -42.64
C LEU A 572 2.08 -34.13 -41.14
N GLN A 573 0.93 -34.01 -40.46
CA GLN A 573 0.87 -33.84 -39.02
C GLN A 573 1.52 -35.03 -38.30
N ASN A 574 1.15 -36.27 -38.65
CA ASN A 574 1.73 -37.48 -38.08
C ASN A 574 3.23 -37.57 -38.38
N GLN A 575 3.65 -37.23 -39.60
CA GLN A 575 5.07 -37.17 -39.93
C GLN A 575 5.84 -36.18 -39.04
N LEU A 576 5.31 -34.97 -38.83
CA LEU A 576 5.95 -33.97 -37.98
C LEU A 576 5.93 -34.35 -36.49
N ILE A 577 4.96 -35.15 -36.05
CA ILE A 577 4.94 -35.74 -34.69
C ILE A 577 6.07 -36.78 -34.57
N ASP A 578 6.17 -37.69 -35.54
CA ASP A 578 7.20 -38.75 -35.56
C ASP A 578 8.62 -38.18 -35.65
N ASP A 579 8.79 -37.08 -36.40
CA ASP A 579 10.05 -36.34 -36.47
C ASP A 579 10.35 -35.55 -35.17
N HIS A 580 9.39 -35.46 -34.23
CA HIS A 580 9.41 -34.60 -33.03
C HIS A 580 9.48 -33.10 -33.33
N PHE A 581 8.90 -32.66 -34.45
CA PHE A 581 8.92 -31.28 -34.94
C PHE A 581 7.64 -30.51 -34.63
N LEU A 582 6.50 -31.20 -34.54
CA LEU A 582 5.21 -30.59 -34.23
C LEU A 582 5.16 -30.18 -32.75
N PHE A 583 4.69 -28.98 -32.47
CA PHE A 583 4.30 -28.58 -31.12
C PHE A 583 2.83 -28.87 -30.87
N ASP A 584 2.51 -29.29 -29.65
CA ASP A 584 1.18 -29.70 -29.27
C ASP A 584 0.19 -28.54 -29.22
N LYS A 585 -1.10 -28.87 -29.37
CA LYS A 585 -2.19 -27.95 -29.06
C LYS A 585 -2.05 -27.48 -27.59
N PRO A 586 -2.13 -26.17 -27.32
CA PRO A 586 -1.99 -25.63 -25.97
C PRO A 586 -3.21 -26.00 -25.12
N VAL A 587 -3.11 -27.14 -24.43
CA VAL A 587 -4.11 -27.63 -23.46
C VAL A 587 -3.67 -27.40 -22.01
N SER A 588 -2.43 -26.95 -21.81
CA SER A 588 -1.90 -26.65 -20.48
C SER A 588 -2.70 -25.52 -19.82
N PRO A 589 -3.15 -25.68 -18.57
CA PRO A 589 -3.81 -24.62 -17.81
C PRO A 589 -3.02 -23.31 -17.77
N LEU A 590 -1.68 -23.38 -17.77
CA LEU A 590 -0.82 -22.20 -17.77
C LEU A 590 -0.95 -21.40 -19.08
N LEU A 591 -0.99 -22.09 -20.24
CA LEU A 591 -1.12 -21.48 -21.56
C LEU A 591 -2.55 -20.99 -21.86
N LEU A 592 -3.54 -21.69 -21.29
CA LEU A 592 -4.95 -21.29 -21.37
C LEU A 592 -5.19 -20.01 -20.57
N ALA A 593 -4.75 -19.98 -19.29
CA ALA A 593 -4.94 -18.83 -18.40
C ALA A 593 -4.11 -17.60 -18.82
N SER A 594 -2.97 -17.80 -19.47
CA SER A 594 -2.18 -16.71 -20.07
C SER A 594 -2.70 -16.25 -21.43
N ARG A 595 -3.81 -16.81 -21.93
CA ARG A 595 -4.46 -16.45 -23.21
C ARG A 595 -3.63 -16.73 -24.47
N MET A 596 -2.53 -17.48 -24.35
CA MET A 596 -1.69 -17.84 -25.51
C MET A 596 -2.39 -18.84 -26.45
N ALA A 597 -3.35 -19.60 -25.94
CA ALA A 597 -4.14 -20.58 -26.69
C ALA A 597 -5.26 -19.99 -27.57
N ARG A 598 -5.48 -18.66 -27.56
CA ARG A 598 -6.58 -18.02 -28.30
C ARG A 598 -6.48 -18.26 -29.81
N ASP A 599 -7.65 -18.39 -30.43
CA ASP A 599 -7.82 -18.55 -31.88
C ASP A 599 -7.08 -19.76 -32.50
N TRP A 600 -6.77 -20.80 -31.72
CA TRP A 600 -6.04 -21.97 -32.23
C TRP A 600 -6.75 -22.66 -33.41
N PRO A 601 -6.03 -23.09 -34.49
CA PRO A 601 -4.59 -22.94 -34.76
C PRO A 601 -4.23 -21.70 -35.61
N ASP A 602 -5.07 -20.66 -35.67
CA ASP A 602 -4.90 -19.50 -36.56
C ASP A 602 -3.51 -18.86 -36.44
N ALA A 603 -2.86 -18.68 -37.59
CA ALA A 603 -1.54 -18.06 -37.72
C ALA A 603 -0.42 -18.75 -36.93
N ARG A 604 -0.53 -20.06 -36.72
CA ARG A 604 0.56 -20.90 -36.18
C ARG A 604 1.10 -21.79 -37.28
N GLY A 605 2.40 -22.03 -37.26
CA GLY A 605 3.04 -22.86 -38.26
C GLY A 605 4.43 -23.31 -37.86
N ILE A 606 4.99 -24.18 -38.68
CA ILE A 606 6.33 -24.72 -38.52
C ILE A 606 7.07 -24.50 -39.82
N TRP A 607 8.28 -24.00 -39.72
CA TRP A 607 9.25 -24.04 -40.80
C TRP A 607 10.38 -25.01 -40.44
N HIS A 608 10.88 -25.74 -41.42
CA HIS A 608 12.17 -26.43 -41.29
C HIS A 608 12.93 -26.41 -42.61
N ASN A 609 14.26 -26.48 -42.52
CA ASN A 609 15.11 -26.63 -43.69
C ASN A 609 15.02 -28.06 -44.29
N GLU A 610 15.50 -28.24 -45.52
CA GLU A 610 15.45 -29.53 -46.22
C GLU A 610 16.19 -30.65 -45.47
N LYS A 611 17.29 -30.31 -44.78
CA LYS A 611 18.06 -31.24 -43.94
C LYS A 611 17.40 -31.55 -42.59
N LYS A 612 16.26 -30.93 -42.27
CA LYS A 612 15.52 -31.15 -41.02
C LYS A 612 16.36 -30.93 -39.75
N ASN A 613 17.34 -30.03 -39.81
CA ASN A 613 18.31 -29.77 -38.73
C ASN A 613 18.32 -28.31 -38.24
N LEU A 614 17.48 -27.45 -38.84
CA LEU A 614 17.09 -26.13 -38.35
C LEU A 614 15.56 -25.96 -38.52
N LEU A 615 14.88 -25.53 -37.47
CA LEU A 615 13.42 -25.40 -37.39
C LEU A 615 13.02 -24.08 -36.74
N VAL A 616 11.86 -23.57 -37.12
CA VAL A 616 11.23 -22.40 -36.50
C VAL A 616 9.77 -22.68 -36.24
N TRP A 617 9.36 -22.64 -34.97
CA TRP A 617 7.94 -22.59 -34.60
C TRP A 617 7.47 -21.16 -34.59
N VAL A 618 6.26 -20.92 -35.08
CA VAL A 618 5.68 -19.58 -35.20
C VAL A 618 4.43 -19.47 -34.34
N ASN A 619 4.36 -18.43 -33.50
CA ASN A 619 3.23 -18.07 -32.63
C ASN A 619 2.79 -19.15 -31.61
N GLU A 620 3.76 -19.85 -31.01
CA GLU A 620 3.54 -20.82 -29.94
C GLU A 620 3.49 -20.12 -28.57
N GLU A 621 4.59 -20.08 -27.80
CA GLU A 621 4.72 -19.32 -26.55
C GLU A 621 5.25 -17.88 -26.79
N ASP A 622 6.13 -17.75 -27.79
CA ASP A 622 6.71 -16.50 -28.29
C ASP A 622 6.39 -16.37 -29.80
N HIS A 623 6.75 -15.24 -30.43
CA HIS A 623 6.54 -15.09 -31.89
C HIS A 623 7.28 -16.15 -32.69
N THR A 624 8.51 -16.44 -32.30
CA THR A 624 9.31 -17.49 -32.93
C THR A 624 10.05 -18.32 -31.89
N ARG A 625 10.18 -19.62 -32.16
CA ARG A 625 11.12 -20.50 -31.47
C ARG A 625 12.06 -21.14 -32.49
N VAL A 626 13.31 -20.69 -32.52
CA VAL A 626 14.34 -21.17 -33.45
C VAL A 626 15.09 -22.33 -32.81
N ILE A 627 15.24 -23.43 -33.53
CA ILE A 627 15.78 -24.70 -33.01
C ILE A 627 16.79 -25.23 -34.03
N SER A 628 18.04 -25.44 -33.62
CA SER A 628 19.04 -26.21 -34.36
C SER A 628 19.31 -27.51 -33.64
N MET A 629 19.34 -28.63 -34.35
CA MET A 629 19.62 -29.93 -33.75
C MET A 629 20.16 -30.94 -34.75
N GLN A 630 20.86 -31.96 -34.24
CA GLN A 630 21.28 -33.13 -35.02
C GLN A 630 21.59 -34.32 -34.11
N GLN A 631 21.72 -35.51 -34.70
CA GLN A 631 22.23 -36.70 -34.02
C GLN A 631 23.73 -36.56 -33.74
N GLY A 632 24.20 -37.22 -32.67
CA GLY A 632 25.57 -37.18 -32.19
C GLY A 632 25.92 -35.91 -31.40
N GLY A 633 27.17 -35.85 -30.95
CA GLY A 633 27.67 -34.84 -30.00
C GLY A 633 28.31 -33.60 -30.60
N ASN A 634 28.15 -33.31 -31.90
CA ASN A 634 28.77 -32.13 -32.54
C ASN A 634 27.99 -30.84 -32.20
N MET A 635 28.13 -30.39 -30.96
CA MET A 635 27.51 -29.17 -30.44
C MET A 635 28.03 -27.91 -31.14
N ARG A 636 29.29 -27.92 -31.60
CA ARG A 636 29.86 -26.78 -32.36
C ARG A 636 29.10 -26.56 -33.65
N GLU A 637 28.90 -27.61 -34.45
CA GLU A 637 28.15 -27.50 -35.72
C GLU A 637 26.69 -27.10 -35.49
N VAL A 638 26.03 -27.67 -34.48
CA VAL A 638 24.66 -27.29 -34.11
C VAL A 638 24.58 -25.80 -33.76
N PHE A 639 25.51 -25.31 -32.95
CA PHE A 639 25.55 -23.91 -32.53
C PHE A 639 25.95 -22.96 -33.68
N SER A 640 26.90 -23.34 -34.53
CA SER A 640 27.24 -22.57 -35.73
C SER A 640 26.03 -22.36 -36.63
N ARG A 641 25.31 -23.44 -36.97
CA ARG A 641 24.08 -23.38 -37.77
C ARG A 641 22.99 -22.55 -37.10
N PHE A 642 22.89 -22.61 -35.77
CA PHE A 642 21.96 -21.81 -34.98
C PHE A 642 22.27 -20.31 -35.07
N CYS A 643 23.52 -19.92 -34.83
CA CYS A 643 23.96 -18.53 -34.90
C CYS A 643 23.82 -17.96 -36.31
N GLU A 644 24.27 -18.70 -37.33
CA GLU A 644 24.14 -18.30 -38.73
C GLU A 644 22.68 -18.16 -39.16
N GLY A 645 21.82 -19.09 -38.74
CA GLY A 645 20.38 -19.03 -38.99
C GLY A 645 19.73 -17.81 -38.34
N LEU A 646 20.08 -17.48 -37.09
CA LEU A 646 19.59 -16.28 -36.40
C LEU A 646 20.11 -14.99 -37.03
N ASN A 647 21.40 -14.90 -37.34
CA ASN A 647 21.99 -13.73 -37.98
C ASN A 647 21.36 -13.49 -39.37
N LYS A 648 21.07 -14.57 -40.11
CA LYS A 648 20.34 -14.48 -41.38
C LYS A 648 18.90 -14.02 -41.17
N PHE A 649 18.20 -14.57 -40.17
CA PHE A 649 16.84 -14.17 -39.83
C PHE A 649 16.75 -12.68 -39.48
N GLU A 650 17.63 -12.20 -38.60
CA GLU A 650 17.69 -10.80 -38.17
C GLU A 650 18.12 -9.86 -39.30
N SER A 651 19.10 -10.26 -40.13
CA SER A 651 19.48 -9.49 -41.32
C SER A 651 18.31 -9.31 -42.29
N GLU A 652 17.52 -10.35 -42.52
CA GLU A 652 16.35 -10.29 -43.39
C GLU A 652 15.20 -9.46 -42.79
N LEU A 653 14.99 -9.51 -41.47
CA LEU A 653 14.07 -8.60 -40.78
C LEU A 653 14.49 -7.13 -40.95
N ASN A 654 15.77 -6.83 -40.71
CA ASN A 654 16.30 -5.47 -40.80
C ASN A 654 16.14 -4.87 -42.21
N LYS A 655 16.32 -5.68 -43.27
CA LYS A 655 16.05 -5.25 -44.67
C LYS A 655 14.61 -4.80 -44.91
N ARG A 656 13.68 -5.21 -44.04
CA ARG A 656 12.24 -4.90 -44.09
C ARG A 656 11.84 -3.83 -43.07
N ASN A 657 12.80 -3.14 -42.44
CA ASN A 657 12.59 -2.19 -41.35
C ASN A 657 11.81 -2.80 -40.17
N GLN A 658 12.11 -4.06 -39.87
CA GLN A 658 11.57 -4.79 -38.72
C GLN A 658 12.72 -5.19 -37.80
N GLU A 659 12.47 -5.13 -36.50
CA GLU A 659 13.48 -5.35 -35.47
C GLU A 659 12.99 -6.39 -34.47
N LEU A 660 13.93 -7.02 -33.77
CA LEU A 660 13.63 -7.87 -32.63
C LEU A 660 13.42 -7.01 -31.37
N MET A 661 12.56 -7.48 -30.47
CA MET A 661 12.43 -6.86 -29.14
C MET A 661 13.69 -7.17 -28.34
N TRP A 662 14.43 -6.12 -27.99
CA TRP A 662 15.71 -6.21 -27.28
C TRP A 662 15.92 -4.96 -26.42
N SER A 663 16.56 -5.14 -25.27
CA SER A 663 17.04 -4.05 -24.40
C SER A 663 18.40 -4.40 -23.81
N GLU A 664 19.19 -3.37 -23.47
CA GLU A 664 20.51 -3.54 -22.83
C GLU A 664 20.41 -4.28 -21.48
N HIS A 665 19.35 -4.01 -20.73
CA HIS A 665 19.12 -4.63 -19.42
C HIS A 665 18.60 -6.08 -19.55
N LEU A 666 17.54 -6.33 -20.31
CA LEU A 666 16.88 -7.64 -20.32
C LEU A 666 17.29 -8.55 -21.49
N GLY A 667 18.17 -8.09 -22.38
CA GLY A 667 18.47 -8.79 -23.63
C GLY A 667 17.23 -8.90 -24.52
N TYR A 668 17.06 -10.06 -25.16
CA TYR A 668 15.86 -10.32 -25.97
C TYR A 668 14.61 -10.47 -25.08
N ILE A 669 13.56 -9.76 -25.45
CA ILE A 669 12.30 -9.73 -24.70
C ILE A 669 11.37 -10.85 -25.18
N LEU A 670 10.88 -11.63 -24.22
CA LEU A 670 10.00 -12.79 -24.45
C LEU A 670 8.82 -12.78 -23.48
N THR A 671 7.82 -13.60 -23.79
CA THR A 671 6.55 -13.68 -23.07
C THR A 671 6.74 -14.03 -21.60
N CYS A 672 7.53 -15.06 -21.33
CA CYS A 672 7.78 -15.53 -19.99
C CYS A 672 9.07 -14.91 -19.43
N PRO A 673 9.05 -14.29 -18.23
CA PRO A 673 10.25 -13.73 -17.59
C PRO A 673 11.41 -14.71 -17.46
N SER A 674 11.15 -16.02 -17.37
CA SER A 674 12.21 -17.03 -17.31
C SER A 674 13.03 -17.18 -18.60
N ASN A 675 12.51 -16.69 -19.73
CA ASN A 675 13.16 -16.80 -21.03
C ASN A 675 13.89 -15.52 -21.43
N LEU A 676 13.85 -14.44 -20.64
CA LEU A 676 14.60 -13.21 -20.93
C LEU A 676 16.11 -13.43 -21.12
N GLY A 677 16.78 -12.45 -21.71
CA GLY A 677 18.20 -12.47 -22.01
C GLY A 677 18.47 -13.17 -23.33
N THR A 678 19.16 -14.31 -23.26
CA THR A 678 19.46 -15.10 -24.45
C THR A 678 18.26 -15.87 -24.99
N GLY A 679 17.29 -16.22 -24.11
CA GLY A 679 16.25 -17.22 -24.37
C GLY A 679 16.79 -18.65 -24.62
N LEU A 680 18.09 -18.85 -24.48
CA LEU A 680 18.80 -20.01 -25.00
C LEU A 680 18.64 -21.24 -24.11
N ARG A 681 18.11 -22.33 -24.66
CA ARG A 681 18.29 -23.68 -24.11
C ARG A 681 19.21 -24.47 -25.03
N ALA A 682 20.47 -24.60 -24.62
CA ALA A 682 21.47 -25.48 -25.22
C ALA A 682 21.56 -26.76 -24.39
N GLY A 683 21.54 -27.92 -25.02
CA GLY A 683 21.60 -29.20 -24.31
C GLY A 683 21.84 -30.40 -25.21
N VAL A 684 22.01 -31.55 -24.56
CA VAL A 684 22.24 -32.83 -25.22
C VAL A 684 21.43 -33.94 -24.58
N HIS A 685 21.07 -34.95 -25.38
CA HIS A 685 20.68 -36.25 -24.84
C HIS A 685 21.93 -37.07 -24.58
N ILE A 686 22.12 -37.49 -23.33
CA ILE A 686 23.33 -38.18 -22.88
C ILE A 686 23.02 -39.39 -22.01
N LYS A 687 23.78 -40.47 -22.22
CA LYS A 687 23.78 -41.69 -21.40
C LYS A 687 24.72 -41.53 -20.21
N LEU A 688 24.20 -41.64 -18.99
CA LEU A 688 24.96 -41.60 -17.74
C LEU A 688 24.45 -42.66 -16.74
N PRO A 689 24.50 -43.97 -17.09
CA PRO A 689 23.86 -45.03 -16.32
C PRO A 689 24.45 -45.24 -14.92
N LYS A 690 25.71 -44.87 -14.65
CA LYS A 690 26.36 -44.99 -13.34
C LYS A 690 26.32 -43.71 -12.54
N LEU A 691 26.56 -42.56 -13.18
CA LEU A 691 26.58 -41.26 -12.52
C LEU A 691 25.20 -40.87 -11.99
N CYS A 692 24.13 -41.24 -12.69
CA CYS A 692 22.77 -40.95 -12.23
C CYS A 692 22.36 -41.69 -10.95
N GLN A 693 23.10 -42.74 -10.56
CA GLN A 693 22.89 -43.51 -9.33
C GLN A 693 23.62 -42.88 -8.13
N GLN A 694 24.50 -41.91 -8.36
CA GLN A 694 25.22 -41.22 -7.29
C GLN A 694 24.30 -40.23 -6.58
N LYS A 695 24.42 -40.14 -5.25
CA LYS A 695 23.59 -39.23 -4.43
C LYS A 695 23.85 -37.77 -4.76
N GLU A 696 25.05 -37.47 -5.24
CA GLU A 696 25.57 -36.15 -5.53
C GLU A 696 25.19 -35.65 -6.92
N PHE A 697 24.52 -36.46 -7.77
CA PHE A 697 24.28 -36.12 -9.18
C PHE A 697 23.58 -34.77 -9.37
N ASP A 698 22.52 -34.49 -8.59
CA ASP A 698 21.79 -33.22 -8.68
C ASP A 698 22.62 -32.02 -8.20
N SER A 699 23.42 -32.19 -7.15
CA SER A 699 24.35 -31.16 -6.69
C SER A 699 25.45 -30.89 -7.72
N ILE A 700 25.99 -31.92 -8.38
CA ILE A 700 26.99 -31.77 -9.44
C ILE A 700 26.42 -30.94 -10.59
N LEU A 701 25.20 -31.25 -11.04
CA LEU A 701 24.54 -30.48 -12.10
C LEU A 701 24.33 -29.02 -11.70
N THR A 702 23.89 -28.77 -10.46
CA THR A 702 23.67 -27.42 -9.96
C THR A 702 24.98 -26.63 -9.89
N SER A 703 26.08 -27.22 -9.40
CA SER A 703 27.39 -26.58 -9.36
C SER A 703 27.94 -26.28 -10.77
N LEU A 704 27.62 -27.13 -11.75
CA LEU A 704 27.94 -26.90 -13.17
C LEU A 704 26.97 -25.93 -13.85
N ARG A 705 25.93 -25.45 -13.15
CA ARG A 705 24.84 -24.61 -13.68
C ARG A 705 24.09 -25.26 -14.83
N LEU A 706 23.87 -26.57 -14.70
CA LEU A 706 23.10 -27.42 -15.61
C LEU A 706 21.82 -27.92 -14.93
N GLN A 707 20.86 -28.34 -15.75
CA GLN A 707 19.62 -28.96 -15.32
C GLN A 707 19.34 -30.22 -16.14
N LYS A 708 18.64 -31.19 -15.54
CA LYS A 708 18.24 -32.45 -16.20
C LYS A 708 16.72 -32.52 -16.41
N ARG A 709 16.29 -33.21 -17.48
CA ARG A 709 14.91 -33.67 -17.73
C ARG A 709 14.92 -35.08 -18.32
N GLY A 710 13.78 -35.76 -18.32
CA GLY A 710 13.59 -36.96 -19.14
C GLY A 710 13.60 -36.63 -20.64
N THR A 711 13.64 -37.69 -21.46
CA THR A 711 13.86 -37.59 -22.91
C THR A 711 12.65 -37.09 -23.71
N GLY A 712 11.46 -37.06 -23.11
CA GLY A 712 10.22 -36.58 -23.75
C GLY A 712 9.84 -35.13 -23.42
N GLY A 713 10.68 -34.39 -22.69
CA GLY A 713 10.43 -32.98 -22.35
C GLY A 713 10.18 -32.72 -20.86
N VAL A 714 9.44 -31.65 -20.56
CA VAL A 714 9.11 -31.26 -19.17
C VAL A 714 8.31 -32.40 -18.52
N ASP A 715 8.71 -32.82 -17.32
CA ASP A 715 8.02 -33.84 -16.49
C ASP A 715 7.96 -35.28 -17.04
N THR A 716 8.87 -35.66 -17.95
CA THR A 716 9.01 -37.06 -18.41
C THR A 716 10.04 -37.83 -17.59
N GLU A 717 9.80 -39.13 -17.34
CA GLU A 717 10.78 -40.00 -16.67
C GLU A 717 11.98 -40.30 -17.58
N ALA A 718 13.18 -40.34 -16.99
CA ALA A 718 14.37 -40.77 -17.69
C ALA A 718 14.39 -42.30 -17.82
N THR A 719 14.32 -42.82 -19.04
CA THR A 719 14.43 -44.27 -19.31
C THR A 719 15.87 -44.66 -19.61
N GLY A 720 16.39 -45.68 -18.92
CA GLY A 720 17.68 -46.31 -19.27
C GLY A 720 18.94 -45.47 -18.97
N GLY A 721 18.86 -44.51 -18.04
CA GLY A 721 19.99 -43.64 -17.70
C GLY A 721 20.28 -42.55 -18.75
N VAL A 722 19.31 -42.24 -19.62
CA VAL A 722 19.41 -41.17 -20.62
C VAL A 722 18.70 -39.91 -20.12
N PHE A 723 19.37 -38.77 -20.21
CA PHE A 723 18.85 -37.47 -19.74
C PHE A 723 18.99 -36.39 -20.81
N ASP A 724 18.04 -35.45 -20.86
CA ASP A 724 18.23 -34.13 -21.47
C ASP A 724 18.94 -33.24 -20.46
N ILE A 725 20.24 -33.01 -20.68
CA ILE A 725 21.05 -32.09 -19.86
C ILE A 725 21.24 -30.78 -20.63
N SER A 726 20.87 -29.68 -20.00
CA SER A 726 20.91 -28.34 -20.61
C SER A 726 21.36 -27.26 -19.62
N ASN A 727 21.70 -26.07 -20.14
CA ASN A 727 22.03 -24.92 -19.31
C ASN A 727 20.84 -24.49 -18.42
N LEU A 728 21.14 -24.10 -17.18
CA LEU A 728 20.15 -23.57 -16.23
C LEU A 728 19.82 -22.09 -16.50
N ASP A 729 20.83 -21.28 -16.76
CA ASP A 729 20.71 -19.82 -16.87
C ASP A 729 20.29 -19.33 -18.26
N ARG A 730 19.75 -18.10 -18.32
CA ARG A 730 19.31 -17.43 -19.55
C ARG A 730 19.75 -15.97 -19.61
N LEU A 731 19.61 -15.25 -18.50
CA LEU A 731 19.92 -13.84 -18.33
C LEU A 731 21.29 -13.65 -17.65
N GLY A 732 21.96 -12.53 -17.92
CA GLY A 732 23.32 -12.23 -17.41
C GLY A 732 24.50 -12.94 -18.08
N PHE A 733 24.27 -13.88 -18.99
CA PHE A 733 25.30 -14.60 -19.74
C PHE A 733 25.03 -14.52 -21.24
N SER A 734 26.07 -14.57 -22.07
CA SER A 734 25.92 -14.64 -23.53
C SER A 734 25.59 -16.06 -24.02
N GLU A 735 25.11 -16.17 -25.27
CA GLU A 735 24.79 -17.46 -25.88
C GLU A 735 26.01 -18.39 -25.99
N VAL A 736 27.17 -17.83 -26.33
CA VAL A 736 28.46 -18.53 -26.32
C VAL A 736 28.82 -19.00 -24.91
N GLU A 737 28.74 -18.13 -23.90
CA GLU A 737 29.07 -18.48 -22.51
C GLU A 737 28.19 -19.65 -22.01
N LEU A 738 26.89 -19.61 -22.29
CA LEU A 738 25.94 -20.66 -21.89
C LEU A 738 26.18 -21.97 -22.64
N THR A 739 26.47 -21.92 -23.93
CA THR A 739 26.77 -23.12 -24.72
C THR A 739 28.11 -23.73 -24.32
N GLN A 740 29.12 -22.90 -24.01
CA GLN A 740 30.40 -23.37 -23.51
C GLN A 740 30.25 -24.10 -22.16
N LYS A 741 29.43 -23.57 -21.24
CA LYS A 741 29.12 -24.25 -19.97
C LYS A 741 28.53 -25.64 -20.18
N VAL A 742 27.66 -25.81 -21.18
CA VAL A 742 27.11 -27.12 -21.54
C VAL A 742 28.21 -28.04 -22.07
N ILE A 743 29.04 -27.57 -23.01
CA ILE A 743 30.15 -28.37 -23.55
C ILE A 743 31.09 -28.83 -22.44
N ASP A 744 31.57 -27.92 -21.60
CA ASP A 744 32.51 -28.21 -20.52
C ASP A 744 31.89 -29.15 -19.48
N GLY A 745 30.65 -28.88 -19.10
CA GLY A 745 29.92 -29.71 -18.14
C GLY A 745 29.67 -31.11 -18.66
N ILE A 746 29.30 -31.29 -19.93
CA ILE A 746 29.11 -32.61 -20.53
C ILE A 746 30.42 -33.38 -20.61
N VAL A 747 31.53 -32.74 -21.03
CA VAL A 747 32.86 -33.37 -21.01
C VAL A 747 33.22 -33.86 -19.60
N HIS A 748 32.92 -33.06 -18.58
CA HIS A 748 33.17 -33.40 -17.19
C HIS A 748 32.31 -34.57 -16.70
N LEU A 749 31.01 -34.57 -17.02
CA LEU A 749 30.09 -35.66 -16.67
C LEU A 749 30.48 -36.98 -17.35
N VAL A 750 30.86 -36.96 -18.62
CA VAL A 750 31.36 -38.16 -19.34
C VAL A 750 32.64 -38.68 -18.69
N LYS A 751 33.54 -37.79 -18.26
CA LYS A 751 34.76 -38.20 -17.54
C LYS A 751 34.44 -38.92 -16.24
N MET A 752 33.46 -38.43 -15.48
CA MET A 752 32.98 -39.08 -14.26
C MET A 752 32.35 -40.44 -14.57
N GLU A 753 31.48 -40.52 -15.58
CA GLU A 753 30.83 -41.77 -15.99
C GLU A 753 31.87 -42.85 -16.34
N LYS A 754 32.88 -42.50 -17.14
CA LYS A 754 33.98 -43.41 -17.51
C LYS A 754 34.79 -43.93 -16.33
N LEU A 755 34.94 -43.15 -15.26
CA LEU A 755 35.60 -43.60 -14.04
C LEU A 755 34.70 -44.57 -13.27
N LEU A 756 33.42 -44.25 -13.12
CA LEU A 756 32.46 -45.11 -12.45
C LEU A 756 32.28 -46.45 -13.16
N GLU A 757 32.30 -46.47 -14.49
CA GLU A 757 32.28 -47.71 -15.29
C GLU A 757 33.50 -48.62 -15.03
N LYS A 758 34.64 -48.03 -14.67
CA LYS A 758 35.86 -48.74 -14.27
C LYS A 758 35.89 -49.10 -12.77
N GLY A 759 34.92 -48.63 -11.99
CA GLY A 759 34.86 -48.80 -10.54
C GLY A 759 35.71 -47.79 -9.75
N ASP A 760 36.20 -46.73 -10.38
CA ASP A 760 37.03 -45.70 -9.76
C ASP A 760 36.18 -44.63 -9.04
N SER A 761 36.78 -43.96 -8.05
CA SER A 761 36.13 -42.87 -7.31
C SER A 761 36.11 -41.55 -8.10
N ILE A 762 34.96 -40.86 -8.07
CA ILE A 762 34.78 -39.52 -8.68
C ILE A 762 34.92 -38.36 -7.70
N CYS A 763 35.24 -38.61 -6.42
CA CYS A 763 35.19 -37.57 -5.36
C CYS A 763 36.06 -36.34 -5.69
N HIS A 764 37.20 -36.54 -6.35
CA HIS A 764 38.12 -35.48 -6.75
C HIS A 764 37.65 -34.65 -7.95
N LEU A 765 36.56 -35.06 -8.62
CA LEU A 765 35.95 -34.36 -9.74
C LEU A 765 34.67 -33.62 -9.35
N ILE A 766 34.12 -33.84 -8.15
CA ILE A 766 32.88 -33.18 -7.71
C ILE A 766 33.17 -31.67 -7.58
N PRO A 767 32.48 -30.80 -8.34
CA PRO A 767 32.68 -29.36 -8.24
C PRO A 767 32.12 -28.84 -6.91
N HIS A 768 32.91 -28.00 -6.23
CA HIS A 768 32.56 -27.38 -4.95
C HIS A 768 31.82 -26.05 -5.12
#